data_AF-A0A3S0EHZ0-F1
#
_entry.id   AF-A0A3S0EHZ0-F1
#
_cell.length_a   1.000
_cell.length_b   1.000
_cell.length_c   1.000
_cell.angle_alpha   90.00
_cell.angle_beta   90.00
_cell.angle_gamma   90.00
#
_symmetry.space_group_name_H-M   'P 1'
#
loop_
_entity.id
_entity.type
_entity.pdbx_description
1 polymer ?
#
loop_
_entity_poly.entity_id
_entity_poly.type
_entity_poly.pdbx_seq_one_letter_code
_entity_poly.pdbx_strand_id
1 'polypeptide(L)'
;MTSSELKNDLATRAGAIGLLIDRSGDEEQILGSVWLIDSNKVATCAHLITLYGDKLNALKVFFPAVNQSHGISQALFHPKFNRKYSAKLASDGLWDSLSNMHLQNFNAVVLTLTPQLAPLSDREKQLANQSLTVAAPQIEQGLGGNLADIDFYLVLQTITNARKEGVVIISDTRNRPVARLFCQNGRIAHAIFKNLNNELAVYQMVQSHLKGNFFFQVKSEPDWPVERPIARPPEMLLLEAHRRMDEMERFLGALGGPDSFYVRAVPWMNDGILPAEVAETARNLWPHLDGTLPIASLWQVVNVDNYAVYNALIELFKTRQIENVDDTTEFSPPSPGPLKVEPLDLVPQIELIPGDPIENLSVDHRRGHPRIRSGFLLGSLLSDDPYHLLHNIPLLPESCGSPMFKKGVVIGLHCGALPPAPELDENEGAMQQMLWSELIIECLEDGGEVELAKRLSSTGVEIAKNLSLSGVYVSGGYSLETGERISDGKDSKTLLGFGASVTGDFDSADAGATTDIPSLTASSASTGATAATGTAAVHRPTQAGCREVARVHCSKCGKTSLDAARFCKSCGQRLFQDVQYKPPKRVFTQAPLVVTTMCFFAAVIIALILISPVKPQYITTHLSYIPDEPWVRVNIFGVNKLAHEAPQWRPIPDGAELNDNVQVYLDMKANQDCYMYVLSDLPKGKAGGDQAKGDQANAQANAPDAQANAAIEFPEPKTPEKMLKKGEHFTVPKETIKEGMFNGVKGLFLNGLTTGAGDTTILIASSKPLPLPGNQENANVFFENANRILSLDRFSRGIEVPISQVAPNLFPPDVNDRPGDLIYLKRLMEKIPTD
;
A
#
# COMPACT_ATOMS: atom_id res chain seq x y z
N MET A 1 19.02 23.12 -14.24
CA MET A 1 17.92 24.06 -13.98
C MET A 1 18.26 24.89 -12.76
N THR A 2 17.99 26.20 -12.80
CA THR A 2 18.00 27.05 -11.60
C THR A 2 16.83 26.68 -10.67
N SER A 3 16.91 27.00 -9.37
CA SER A 3 15.80 26.75 -8.42
C SER A 3 14.49 27.40 -8.88
N SER A 4 14.56 28.58 -9.52
CA SER A 4 13.41 29.26 -10.13
C SER A 4 12.83 28.54 -11.34
N GLU A 5 13.67 27.94 -12.20
CA GLU A 5 13.20 27.16 -13.35
C GLU A 5 12.49 25.89 -12.89
N LEU A 6 13.02 25.21 -11.86
CA LEU A 6 12.38 24.03 -11.29
C LEU A 6 11.02 24.38 -10.67
N LYS A 7 10.93 25.51 -9.95
CA LYS A 7 9.65 25.99 -9.39
C LYS A 7 8.64 26.33 -10.49
N ASN A 8 9.07 26.98 -11.56
CA ASN A 8 8.20 27.31 -12.69
C ASN A 8 7.73 26.06 -13.46
N ASP A 9 8.63 25.10 -13.67
CA ASP A 9 8.31 23.80 -14.27
C ASP A 9 7.27 23.05 -13.41
N LEU A 10 7.51 22.98 -12.10
CA LEU A 10 6.58 22.35 -11.16
C LEU A 10 5.21 23.00 -11.17
N ALA A 11 5.14 24.34 -11.13
CA ALA A 11 3.86 25.06 -11.17
C ALA A 11 3.11 24.82 -12.49
N THR A 12 3.83 24.72 -13.61
CA THR A 12 3.24 24.42 -14.92
C THR A 12 2.66 23.01 -14.94
N ARG A 13 3.41 22.02 -14.45
CA ARG A 13 2.93 20.62 -14.33
C ARG A 13 1.76 20.50 -13.36
N ALA A 14 1.78 21.24 -12.25
CA ALA A 14 0.67 21.29 -11.30
C ALA A 14 -0.63 21.76 -11.94
N GLY A 15 -0.54 22.71 -12.88
CA GLY A 15 -1.68 23.17 -13.69
C GLY A 15 -2.33 22.05 -14.49
N ALA A 16 -1.57 21.02 -14.85
CA ALA A 16 -2.05 19.86 -15.60
C ALA A 16 -2.71 18.79 -14.72
N ILE A 17 -2.65 18.91 -13.39
CA ILE A 17 -3.26 17.96 -12.45
C ILE A 17 -4.62 18.48 -12.01
N GLY A 18 -5.64 17.66 -12.19
CA GLY A 18 -7.01 17.95 -11.78
C GLY A 18 -7.53 16.94 -10.75
N LEU A 19 -8.67 17.28 -10.18
CA LEU A 19 -9.45 16.44 -9.28
C LEU A 19 -10.73 16.03 -9.98
N LEU A 20 -11.02 14.73 -9.95
CA LEU A 20 -12.30 14.18 -10.39
C LEU A 20 -13.31 14.31 -9.26
N ILE A 21 -14.38 15.06 -9.50
CA ILE A 21 -15.36 15.41 -8.47
C ILE A 21 -16.76 14.95 -8.89
N ASP A 22 -17.43 14.26 -7.99
CA ASP A 22 -18.86 14.05 -8.04
C ASP A 22 -19.60 15.25 -7.45
N ARG A 23 -20.50 15.81 -8.26
CA ARG A 23 -21.29 16.99 -7.94
C ARG A 23 -22.79 16.71 -7.91
N SER A 24 -23.18 15.44 -7.87
CA SER A 24 -24.59 15.03 -7.78
C SER A 24 -25.13 14.96 -6.35
N GLY A 25 -24.25 14.86 -5.35
CA GLY A 25 -24.61 14.94 -3.93
C GLY A 25 -24.85 16.36 -3.43
N ASP A 26 -25.24 16.48 -2.15
CA ASP A 26 -25.37 17.79 -1.46
C ASP A 26 -24.01 18.44 -1.22
N GLU A 27 -23.00 17.61 -0.93
CA GLU A 27 -21.60 17.99 -0.82
C GLU A 27 -20.84 17.41 -2.02
N GLU A 28 -19.91 18.19 -2.58
CA GLU A 28 -19.04 17.71 -3.65
C GLU A 28 -18.05 16.69 -3.08
N GLN A 29 -17.94 15.53 -3.73
CA GLN A 29 -17.06 14.45 -3.29
C GLN A 29 -15.90 14.29 -4.27
N ILE A 30 -14.66 14.37 -3.78
CA ILE A 30 -13.47 14.02 -4.55
C ILE A 30 -13.44 12.51 -4.71
N LEU A 31 -13.41 12.03 -5.95
CA LEU A 31 -13.31 10.61 -6.28
C LEU A 31 -11.85 10.20 -6.46
N GLY A 32 -11.04 11.07 -7.05
CA GLY A 32 -9.64 10.83 -7.33
C GLY A 32 -8.99 11.99 -8.06
N SER A 33 -7.82 11.75 -8.63
CA SER A 33 -7.04 12.67 -9.44
C SER A 33 -7.16 12.35 -10.93
N VAL A 34 -6.87 13.34 -11.77
CA VAL A 34 -6.72 13.21 -13.22
C VAL A 34 -5.53 14.05 -13.67
N TRP A 35 -5.00 13.79 -14.87
CA TRP A 35 -4.00 14.69 -15.46
C TRP A 35 -4.17 14.88 -16.95
N LEU A 36 -3.78 16.05 -17.45
CA LEU A 36 -3.94 16.45 -18.84
C LEU A 36 -2.95 15.71 -19.75
N ILE A 37 -3.48 15.07 -20.80
CA ILE A 37 -2.70 14.38 -21.86
C ILE A 37 -2.86 15.04 -23.24
N ASP A 38 -3.89 15.88 -23.39
CA ASP A 38 -4.06 16.80 -24.52
C ASP A 38 -4.94 17.98 -24.08
N SER A 39 -5.06 19.02 -24.92
CA SER A 39 -5.80 20.26 -24.62
C SER A 39 -7.19 20.10 -23.97
N ASN A 40 -7.91 19.02 -24.29
CA ASN A 40 -9.22 18.70 -23.73
C ASN A 40 -9.35 17.24 -23.27
N LYS A 41 -8.24 16.53 -23.06
CA LYS A 41 -8.27 15.12 -22.64
C LYS A 41 -7.45 14.91 -21.39
N VAL A 42 -8.02 14.17 -20.44
CA VAL A 42 -7.34 13.78 -19.21
C VAL A 42 -7.34 12.26 -19.06
N ALA A 43 -6.34 11.74 -18.38
CA ALA A 43 -6.26 10.33 -17.99
C ALA A 43 -6.57 10.17 -16.50
N THR A 44 -7.13 9.03 -16.13
CA THR A 44 -7.40 8.62 -14.73
C THR A 44 -7.65 7.11 -14.64
N CYS A 45 -7.97 6.60 -13.44
CA CYS A 45 -8.37 5.21 -13.25
C CYS A 45 -9.83 4.96 -13.65
N ALA A 46 -10.09 3.84 -14.32
CA ALA A 46 -11.44 3.48 -14.78
C ALA A 46 -12.44 3.28 -13.62
N HIS A 47 -12.01 2.65 -12.54
CA HIS A 47 -12.86 2.30 -11.40
C HIS A 47 -13.52 3.51 -10.72
N LEU A 48 -12.91 4.70 -10.83
CA LEU A 48 -13.43 5.93 -10.25
C LEU A 48 -14.74 6.39 -10.92
N ILE A 49 -14.93 6.05 -12.20
CA ILE A 49 -16.09 6.49 -12.99
C ILE A 49 -17.04 5.35 -13.38
N THR A 50 -16.68 4.08 -13.14
CA THR A 50 -17.47 2.92 -13.59
C THR A 50 -18.93 3.01 -13.18
N LEU A 51 -19.21 3.46 -11.94
CA LEU A 51 -20.58 3.57 -11.41
C LEU A 51 -21.43 4.66 -12.08
N TYR A 52 -20.81 5.64 -12.74
CA TYR A 52 -21.54 6.74 -13.38
C TYR A 52 -22.11 6.32 -14.73
N GLY A 53 -21.50 5.34 -15.40
CA GLY A 53 -21.97 4.80 -16.67
C GLY A 53 -22.16 5.89 -17.72
N ASP A 54 -23.41 6.21 -18.04
CA ASP A 54 -23.84 7.24 -18.99
C ASP A 54 -24.02 8.65 -18.39
N LYS A 55 -23.88 8.80 -17.07
CA LYS A 55 -24.16 10.03 -16.32
C LYS A 55 -22.90 10.86 -16.07
N LEU A 56 -22.10 11.05 -17.11
CA LEU A 56 -20.85 11.80 -17.01
C LEU A 56 -21.07 13.29 -16.66
N ASN A 57 -22.27 13.82 -16.92
CA ASN A 57 -22.68 15.17 -16.50
C ASN A 57 -22.73 15.35 -14.96
N ALA A 58 -22.88 14.25 -14.20
CA ALA A 58 -22.81 14.26 -12.74
C ALA A 58 -21.39 14.43 -12.20
N LEU A 59 -20.39 14.37 -13.08
CA LEU A 59 -18.97 14.54 -12.77
C LEU A 59 -18.46 15.88 -13.30
N LYS A 60 -17.40 16.37 -12.67
CA LYS A 60 -16.56 17.46 -13.20
C LYS A 60 -15.09 17.17 -12.93
N VAL A 61 -14.23 17.81 -13.71
CA VAL A 61 -12.79 17.90 -13.42
C VAL A 61 -12.49 19.32 -12.95
N PHE A 62 -11.86 19.46 -11.79
CA PHE A 62 -11.42 20.73 -11.23
C PHE A 62 -9.90 20.77 -11.18
N PHE A 63 -9.26 21.74 -11.85
CA PHE A 63 -7.83 21.99 -11.79
C PHE A 63 -7.54 23.07 -10.75
N PRO A 64 -7.14 22.70 -9.51
CA PRO A 64 -7.09 23.66 -8.41
C PRO A 64 -5.99 24.70 -8.60
N ALA A 65 -4.85 24.31 -9.20
CA ALA A 65 -3.71 25.21 -9.46
C ALA A 65 -4.06 26.38 -10.40
N VAL A 66 -5.03 26.20 -11.31
CA VAL A 66 -5.51 27.24 -12.22
C VAL A 66 -6.94 27.70 -11.93
N ASN A 67 -7.57 27.12 -10.89
CA ASN A 67 -8.95 27.36 -10.48
C ASN A 67 -9.97 27.25 -11.64
N GLN A 68 -9.86 26.20 -12.47
CA GLN A 68 -10.76 25.95 -13.61
C GLN A 68 -11.54 24.65 -13.42
N SER A 69 -12.83 24.68 -13.80
CA SER A 69 -13.70 23.50 -13.77
C SER A 69 -14.22 23.16 -15.16
N HIS A 70 -14.20 21.87 -15.49
CA HIS A 70 -14.63 21.33 -16.78
C HIS A 70 -15.68 20.26 -16.58
N GLY A 71 -16.65 20.19 -17.51
CA GLY A 71 -17.56 19.05 -17.61
C GLY A 71 -16.90 17.88 -18.34
N ILE A 72 -17.56 16.74 -18.37
CA ILE A 72 -17.07 15.53 -19.03
C ILE A 72 -18.09 15.11 -20.10
N SER A 73 -17.65 15.02 -21.35
CA SER A 73 -18.52 14.64 -22.49
C SER A 73 -18.39 13.17 -22.88
N GLN A 74 -17.22 12.57 -22.68
CA GLN A 74 -16.92 11.21 -23.13
C GLN A 74 -15.92 10.54 -22.20
N ALA A 75 -16.03 9.21 -22.07
CA ALA A 75 -15.07 8.35 -21.40
C ALA A 75 -14.66 7.19 -22.32
N LEU A 76 -13.37 7.10 -22.63
CA LEU A 76 -12.72 6.06 -23.44
C LEU A 76 -12.04 5.07 -22.49
N PHE A 77 -12.75 3.98 -22.17
CA PHE A 77 -12.21 2.92 -21.32
C PHE A 77 -11.24 2.05 -22.10
N HIS A 78 -10.27 1.46 -21.41
CA HIS A 78 -9.43 0.44 -22.01
C HIS A 78 -10.28 -0.71 -22.59
N PRO A 79 -10.01 -1.21 -23.80
CA PRO A 79 -10.86 -2.21 -24.48
C PRO A 79 -11.01 -3.52 -23.69
N LYS A 80 -9.96 -3.90 -22.96
CA LYS A 80 -9.93 -5.11 -22.11
C LYS A 80 -10.50 -4.88 -20.70
N PHE A 81 -10.88 -3.66 -20.33
CA PHE A 81 -11.45 -3.38 -19.02
C PHE A 81 -12.88 -3.91 -18.92
N ASN A 82 -13.13 -4.85 -18.00
CA ASN A 82 -14.44 -5.46 -17.83
C ASN A 82 -15.39 -4.54 -17.05
N ARG A 83 -16.02 -3.58 -17.74
CA ARG A 83 -16.94 -2.60 -17.16
C ARG A 83 -18.10 -3.24 -16.40
N LYS A 84 -18.65 -4.36 -16.90
CA LYS A 84 -19.79 -5.04 -16.26
C LYS A 84 -19.36 -5.69 -14.95
N TYR A 85 -18.23 -6.40 -14.96
CA TYR A 85 -17.66 -6.96 -13.75
C TYR A 85 -17.26 -5.89 -12.76
N SER A 86 -16.68 -4.78 -13.24
CA SER A 86 -16.32 -3.64 -12.41
C SER A 86 -17.53 -2.98 -11.78
N ALA A 87 -18.62 -2.76 -12.53
CA ALA A 87 -19.86 -2.20 -12.00
C ALA A 87 -20.51 -3.15 -10.99
N LYS A 88 -20.42 -4.47 -11.23
CA LYS A 88 -20.86 -5.49 -10.29
C LYS A 88 -20.00 -5.50 -9.02
N LEU A 89 -18.68 -5.47 -9.14
CA LEU A 89 -17.77 -5.36 -8.01
C LEU A 89 -17.92 -4.04 -7.27
N ALA A 90 -18.30 -2.97 -7.97
CA ALA A 90 -18.62 -1.72 -7.34
C ALA A 90 -19.94 -1.86 -6.59
N SER A 91 -21.00 -2.44 -7.18
CA SER A 91 -22.28 -2.66 -6.47
C SER A 91 -22.20 -3.65 -5.31
N ASP A 92 -21.36 -4.67 -5.45
CA ASP A 92 -21.14 -5.74 -4.47
C ASP A 92 -20.12 -5.28 -3.42
N GLY A 93 -19.01 -4.70 -3.87
CA GLY A 93 -17.93 -4.15 -3.05
C GLY A 93 -18.25 -2.80 -2.43
N LEU A 94 -19.39 -2.20 -2.77
CA LEU A 94 -20.08 -1.32 -1.85
C LEU A 94 -20.23 -2.04 -0.52
N TRP A 95 -20.60 -3.32 -0.48
CA TRP A 95 -20.59 -4.15 0.72
C TRP A 95 -19.26 -4.83 1.07
N ASP A 96 -18.09 -4.42 0.55
CA ASP A 96 -16.79 -4.91 1.04
C ASP A 96 -15.89 -3.75 1.51
N SER A 97 -15.26 -3.92 2.67
CA SER A 97 -14.38 -2.90 3.28
C SER A 97 -13.08 -2.69 2.50
N LEU A 98 -12.74 -3.63 1.62
CA LEU A 98 -11.55 -3.62 0.77
C LEU A 98 -12.02 -3.69 -0.68
N SER A 99 -12.53 -2.59 -1.22
CA SER A 99 -12.91 -2.60 -2.63
C SER A 99 -11.65 -2.79 -3.48
N ASN A 100 -11.40 -4.03 -3.88
CA ASN A 100 -10.35 -4.46 -4.82
C ASN A 100 -10.61 -3.90 -6.24
N MET A 101 -11.46 -2.89 -6.37
CA MET A 101 -11.75 -2.19 -7.61
C MET A 101 -10.50 -1.62 -8.26
N HIS A 102 -9.55 -1.17 -7.44
CA HIS A 102 -8.29 -0.62 -7.90
C HIS A 102 -7.30 -1.70 -8.39
N LEU A 103 -7.49 -2.97 -8.02
CA LEU A 103 -6.72 -4.14 -8.50
C LEU A 103 -7.25 -4.72 -9.81
N GLN A 104 -8.20 -4.07 -10.48
CA GLN A 104 -8.78 -4.59 -11.71
C GLN A 104 -7.81 -4.46 -12.89
N ASN A 105 -7.69 -5.54 -13.66
CA ASN A 105 -6.96 -5.56 -14.92
C ASN A 105 -7.43 -4.44 -15.85
N PHE A 106 -6.46 -3.72 -16.41
CA PHE A 106 -6.69 -2.64 -17.37
C PHE A 106 -7.52 -1.47 -16.82
N ASN A 107 -7.36 -1.11 -15.54
CA ASN A 107 -8.12 -0.07 -14.84
C ASN A 107 -7.73 1.38 -15.25
N ALA A 108 -7.77 1.66 -16.55
CA ALA A 108 -7.41 2.95 -17.16
C ALA A 108 -8.56 3.52 -18.01
N VAL A 109 -8.70 4.84 -18.01
CA VAL A 109 -9.69 5.56 -18.81
C VAL A 109 -9.19 6.94 -19.22
N VAL A 110 -9.55 7.36 -20.43
CA VAL A 110 -9.34 8.73 -20.93
C VAL A 110 -10.67 9.47 -20.99
N LEU A 111 -10.73 10.65 -20.41
CA LEU A 111 -11.92 11.50 -20.38
C LEU A 111 -11.75 12.67 -21.35
N THR A 112 -12.80 12.98 -22.10
CA THR A 112 -12.87 14.21 -22.89
C THR A 112 -13.61 15.28 -22.11
N LEU A 113 -12.97 16.44 -21.97
CA LEU A 113 -13.45 17.58 -21.22
C LEU A 113 -14.25 18.54 -22.09
N THR A 114 -15.28 19.14 -21.50
CA THR A 114 -15.97 20.31 -22.07
C THR A 114 -15.41 21.60 -21.47
N PRO A 115 -15.22 22.66 -22.28
CA PRO A 115 -14.70 23.93 -21.78
C PRO A 115 -15.67 24.63 -20.83
N GLN A 116 -16.96 24.35 -20.93
CA GLN A 116 -18.00 24.89 -20.06
C GLN A 116 -18.61 23.78 -19.22
N LEU A 117 -18.67 24.02 -17.91
CA LEU A 117 -19.37 23.16 -16.95
C LEU A 117 -20.85 23.54 -16.94
N ALA A 118 -21.70 22.74 -17.59
CA ALA A 118 -23.14 22.94 -17.55
C ALA A 118 -23.67 22.80 -16.11
N PRO A 119 -24.68 23.58 -15.68
CA PRO A 119 -25.34 23.37 -14.40
C PRO A 119 -26.09 22.03 -14.43
N LEU A 120 -25.99 21.28 -13.34
CA LEU A 120 -26.68 19.99 -13.20
C LEU A 120 -28.11 20.25 -12.70
N SER A 121 -29.12 19.86 -13.47
CA SER A 121 -30.52 20.00 -13.07
C SER A 121 -30.87 19.07 -11.91
N ASP A 122 -31.90 19.41 -11.13
CA ASP A 122 -32.34 18.58 -10.00
C ASP A 122 -32.77 17.18 -10.45
N ARG A 123 -33.34 17.05 -11.65
CA ARG A 123 -33.68 15.76 -12.25
C ARG A 123 -32.44 14.93 -12.54
N GLU A 124 -31.39 15.53 -13.08
CA GLU A 124 -30.13 14.83 -13.34
C GLU A 124 -29.43 14.41 -12.04
N LYS A 125 -29.41 15.28 -11.02
CA LYS A 125 -28.95 14.94 -9.68
C LYS A 125 -29.71 13.74 -9.11
N GLN A 126 -31.04 13.78 -9.21
CA GLN A 126 -31.89 12.70 -8.73
C GLN A 126 -31.61 11.38 -9.46
N LEU A 127 -31.50 11.40 -10.79
CA LEU A 127 -31.20 10.21 -11.59
C LEU A 127 -29.79 9.64 -11.30
N ALA A 128 -28.79 10.52 -11.16
CA ALA A 128 -27.44 10.12 -10.77
C ALA A 128 -27.45 9.48 -9.38
N ASN A 129 -28.01 10.18 -8.38
CA ASN A 129 -28.10 9.65 -7.03
C ASN A 129 -28.87 8.33 -6.97
N GLN A 130 -29.99 8.18 -7.70
CA GLN A 130 -30.74 6.91 -7.77
C GLN A 130 -29.90 5.76 -8.32
N SER A 131 -29.07 6.00 -9.33
CA SER A 131 -28.19 4.96 -9.89
C SER A 131 -26.97 4.64 -9.03
N LEU A 132 -26.51 5.60 -8.22
CA LEU A 132 -25.37 5.45 -7.31
C LEU A 132 -25.79 4.96 -5.92
N THR A 133 -27.08 5.00 -5.61
CA THR A 133 -27.62 4.56 -4.32
C THR A 133 -27.65 3.04 -4.26
N VAL A 134 -27.05 2.49 -3.21
CA VAL A 134 -27.14 1.07 -2.91
C VAL A 134 -28.49 0.77 -2.31
N ALA A 135 -29.08 -0.35 -2.70
CA ALA A 135 -30.27 -0.84 -2.03
C ALA A 135 -29.94 -1.01 -0.54
N ALA A 136 -30.67 -0.30 0.33
CA ALA A 136 -30.52 -0.47 1.76
C ALA A 136 -30.74 -1.94 2.12
N PRO A 137 -29.99 -2.48 3.10
CA PRO A 137 -30.15 -3.86 3.48
C PRO A 137 -31.52 -4.04 4.13
N GLN A 138 -32.14 -5.21 3.92
CA GLN A 138 -33.43 -5.52 4.51
C GLN A 138 -33.33 -5.45 6.04
N ILE A 139 -34.15 -4.60 6.67
CA ILE A 139 -34.17 -4.43 8.12
C ILE A 139 -34.94 -5.60 8.73
N GLU A 140 -34.30 -6.76 8.90
CA GLU A 140 -34.95 -7.97 9.40
C GLU A 140 -35.43 -7.86 10.86
N GLN A 141 -34.79 -7.00 11.68
CA GLN A 141 -35.09 -6.87 13.12
C GLN A 141 -35.36 -5.44 13.62
N GLY A 142 -35.79 -4.56 12.72
CA GLY A 142 -36.29 -3.22 13.06
C GLY A 142 -35.28 -2.24 13.67
N LEU A 143 -33.97 -2.52 13.62
CA LEU A 143 -32.95 -1.59 14.11
C LEU A 143 -32.17 -1.01 12.94
N GLY A 144 -32.53 0.21 12.58
CA GLY A 144 -31.87 1.06 11.60
C GLY A 144 -32.40 2.48 11.72
N GLY A 145 -31.68 3.44 11.17
CA GLY A 145 -32.04 4.85 11.27
C GLY A 145 -31.01 5.75 10.61
N ASN A 146 -31.17 7.06 10.80
CA ASN A 146 -30.26 8.07 10.28
C ASN A 146 -29.38 8.62 11.42
N LEU A 147 -28.08 8.74 11.19
CA LEU A 147 -27.11 9.28 12.15
C LEU A 147 -27.20 10.80 12.33
N ALA A 148 -27.94 11.50 11.46
CA ALA A 148 -28.33 12.89 11.68
C ALA A 148 -29.38 13.04 12.79
N ASP A 149 -30.17 11.99 13.05
CA ASP A 149 -31.25 11.99 14.06
C ASP A 149 -30.81 11.38 15.39
N ILE A 150 -29.87 10.41 15.35
CA ILE A 150 -29.40 9.67 16.51
C ILE A 150 -27.87 9.59 16.46
N ASP A 151 -27.22 10.08 17.52
CA ASP A 151 -25.77 10.01 17.62
C ASP A 151 -25.27 8.55 17.59
N PHE A 152 -24.15 8.33 16.90
CA PHE A 152 -23.57 7.01 16.72
C PHE A 152 -23.30 6.28 18.04
N TYR A 153 -22.86 6.98 19.09
CA TYR A 153 -22.61 6.35 20.39
C TYR A 153 -23.89 5.81 21.05
N LEU A 154 -25.04 6.47 20.85
CA LEU A 154 -26.35 6.01 21.36
C LEU A 154 -26.80 4.74 20.63
N VAL A 155 -26.51 4.64 19.32
CA VAL A 155 -26.76 3.43 18.54
C VAL A 155 -25.96 2.27 19.13
N LEU A 156 -24.66 2.45 19.36
CA LEU A 156 -23.81 1.41 19.96
C LEU A 156 -24.29 1.01 21.35
N GLN A 157 -24.57 1.98 22.23
CA GLN A 157 -25.06 1.73 23.58
C GLN A 157 -26.38 0.94 23.58
N THR A 158 -27.28 1.25 22.64
CA THR A 158 -28.57 0.55 22.50
C THR A 158 -28.35 -0.92 22.11
N ILE A 159 -27.44 -1.18 21.18
CA ILE A 159 -27.14 -2.53 20.68
C ILE A 159 -26.45 -3.39 21.73
N THR A 160 -25.45 -2.82 22.40
CA THR A 160 -24.68 -3.51 23.45
C THR A 160 -25.57 -3.82 24.66
N ASN A 161 -26.41 -2.87 25.11
CA ASN A 161 -27.36 -3.08 26.21
C ASN A 161 -28.43 -4.12 25.87
N ALA A 162 -28.91 -4.13 24.63
CA ALA A 162 -29.85 -5.14 24.14
C ALA A 162 -29.21 -6.52 23.96
N ARG A 163 -27.87 -6.62 24.08
CA ARG A 163 -27.08 -7.83 23.88
C ARG A 163 -27.35 -8.51 22.53
N LYS A 164 -27.62 -7.71 21.50
CA LYS A 164 -27.82 -8.24 20.16
C LYS A 164 -26.50 -8.78 19.60
N GLU A 165 -26.62 -9.81 18.76
CA GLU A 165 -25.52 -10.42 18.03
C GLU A 165 -25.73 -10.21 16.54
N GLY A 166 -24.72 -9.66 15.86
CA GLY A 166 -24.82 -9.25 14.47
C GLY A 166 -23.89 -8.11 14.08
N VAL A 167 -24.04 -7.64 12.84
CA VAL A 167 -23.23 -6.57 12.25
C VAL A 167 -24.02 -5.27 12.21
N VAL A 168 -23.45 -4.21 12.78
CA VAL A 168 -23.84 -2.83 12.55
C VAL A 168 -23.13 -2.35 11.30
N ILE A 169 -23.88 -1.88 10.32
CA ILE A 169 -23.35 -1.30 9.09
C ILE A 169 -23.71 0.18 9.08
N ILE A 170 -22.69 1.03 9.02
CA ILE A 170 -22.85 2.47 8.84
C ILE A 170 -22.64 2.78 7.38
N SER A 171 -23.52 3.57 6.79
CA SER A 171 -23.52 3.93 5.38
C SER A 171 -23.67 5.42 5.18
N ASP A 172 -23.11 5.93 4.09
CA ASP A 172 -23.27 7.33 3.67
C ASP A 172 -24.71 7.63 3.21
N THR A 173 -24.94 8.85 2.70
CA THR A 173 -26.25 9.31 2.21
C THR A 173 -26.77 8.53 0.99
N ARG A 174 -25.90 7.76 0.32
CA ARG A 174 -26.24 6.87 -0.81
C ARG A 174 -26.25 5.39 -0.40
N ASN A 175 -26.31 5.11 0.90
CA ASN A 175 -26.26 3.76 1.46
C ASN A 175 -24.99 2.97 1.11
N ARG A 176 -23.88 3.66 0.80
CA ARG A 176 -22.58 3.02 0.62
C ARG A 176 -21.97 2.81 2.00
N PRO A 177 -21.67 1.58 2.44
CA PRO A 177 -21.19 1.37 3.79
C PRO A 177 -19.78 1.92 3.95
N VAL A 178 -19.62 2.73 4.99
CA VAL A 178 -18.36 3.41 5.36
C VAL A 178 -17.68 2.74 6.55
N ALA A 179 -18.45 2.00 7.36
CA ALA A 179 -17.93 1.32 8.54
C ALA A 179 -18.78 0.10 8.91
N ARG A 180 -18.16 -0.85 9.61
CA ARG A 180 -18.87 -2.02 10.18
C ARG A 180 -18.38 -2.34 11.58
N LEU A 181 -19.31 -2.84 12.39
CA LEU A 181 -19.02 -3.35 13.73
C LEU A 181 -19.70 -4.68 13.91
N PHE A 182 -18.95 -5.72 14.29
CA PHE A 182 -19.51 -6.98 14.71
C PHE A 182 -19.74 -6.97 16.22
N CYS A 183 -21.00 -7.11 16.62
CA CYS A 183 -21.41 -7.19 18.01
C CYS A 183 -21.72 -8.65 18.38
N GLN A 184 -21.22 -9.10 19.53
CA GLN A 184 -21.47 -10.43 20.04
C GLN A 184 -21.73 -10.40 21.55
N ASN A 185 -22.89 -10.92 21.97
CA ASN A 185 -23.29 -10.99 23.39
C ASN A 185 -23.20 -9.64 24.14
N GLY A 186 -23.55 -8.55 23.45
CA GLY A 186 -23.47 -7.20 24.00
C GLY A 186 -22.06 -6.60 24.04
N ARG A 187 -21.06 -7.26 23.44
CA ARG A 187 -19.71 -6.71 23.21
C ARG A 187 -19.55 -6.26 21.77
N ILE A 188 -18.69 -5.28 21.54
CA ILE A 188 -18.20 -4.96 20.19
C ILE A 188 -16.94 -5.80 20.02
N ALA A 189 -17.02 -6.86 19.22
CA ALA A 189 -15.94 -7.84 19.07
C ALA A 189 -14.95 -7.41 17.99
N HIS A 190 -15.44 -6.87 16.87
CA HIS A 190 -14.62 -6.37 15.78
C HIS A 190 -15.21 -5.09 15.21
N ALA A 191 -14.37 -4.23 14.64
CA ALA A 191 -14.80 -3.05 13.91
C ALA A 191 -13.84 -2.78 12.75
N ILE A 192 -14.35 -2.16 11.70
CA ILE A 192 -13.55 -1.67 10.57
C ILE A 192 -14.09 -0.32 10.12
N PHE A 193 -13.20 0.64 9.94
CA PHE A 193 -13.49 1.98 9.43
C PHE A 193 -12.35 2.43 8.53
N LYS A 194 -12.59 2.45 7.22
CA LYS A 194 -11.55 2.63 6.20
C LYS A 194 -10.36 1.67 6.45
N ASN A 195 -9.16 2.21 6.64
CA ASN A 195 -7.92 1.49 6.90
C ASN A 195 -7.72 1.13 8.40
N LEU A 196 -8.63 1.53 9.28
CA LEU A 196 -8.52 1.24 10.72
C LEU A 196 -9.32 0.01 11.11
N ASN A 197 -8.74 -0.79 12.00
CA ASN A 197 -9.35 -1.98 12.57
C ASN A 197 -9.61 -1.82 14.08
N ASN A 198 -10.59 -2.57 14.58
CA ASN A 198 -10.88 -2.79 16.00
C ASN A 198 -11.00 -1.50 16.82
N GLU A 199 -10.27 -1.37 17.93
CA GLU A 199 -10.40 -0.25 18.87
C GLU A 199 -10.18 1.11 18.17
N LEU A 200 -9.15 1.20 17.31
CA LEU A 200 -8.80 2.41 16.58
C LEU A 200 -9.92 2.83 15.63
N ALA A 201 -10.55 1.86 14.96
CA ALA A 201 -11.73 2.12 14.13
C ALA A 201 -12.86 2.74 14.96
N VAL A 202 -13.16 2.18 16.14
CA VAL A 202 -14.22 2.71 17.01
C VAL A 202 -13.92 4.12 17.50
N TYR A 203 -12.69 4.39 17.93
CA TYR A 203 -12.29 5.73 18.37
C TYR A 203 -12.43 6.74 17.22
N GLN A 204 -11.93 6.41 16.03
CA GLN A 204 -12.00 7.28 14.87
C GLN A 204 -13.45 7.52 14.42
N MET A 205 -14.32 6.50 14.44
CA MET A 205 -15.73 6.66 14.06
C MET A 205 -16.47 7.64 14.97
N VAL A 206 -16.23 7.58 16.29
CA VAL A 206 -16.85 8.51 17.26
C VAL A 206 -16.33 9.94 17.01
N GLN A 207 -15.04 10.10 16.77
CA GLN A 207 -14.41 11.40 16.50
C GLN A 207 -14.84 12.02 15.16
N SER A 208 -15.20 11.21 14.16
CA SER A 208 -15.47 11.67 12.80
C SER A 208 -16.89 12.19 12.57
N HIS A 209 -17.77 12.15 13.58
CA HIS A 209 -19.18 12.56 13.50
C HIS A 209 -19.88 12.03 12.23
N LEU A 210 -19.87 10.71 12.07
CA LEU A 210 -20.39 10.05 10.88
C LEU A 210 -21.82 10.49 10.56
N LYS A 211 -22.06 10.81 9.28
CA LYS A 211 -23.39 11.11 8.72
C LYS A 211 -23.91 9.89 7.95
N GLY A 212 -25.22 9.87 7.69
CA GLY A 212 -25.86 8.88 6.81
C GLY A 212 -26.74 7.89 7.56
N ASN A 213 -26.86 6.66 7.06
CA ASN A 213 -27.77 5.65 7.60
C ASN A 213 -27.02 4.55 8.35
N PHE A 214 -27.65 3.95 9.35
CA PHE A 214 -27.14 2.74 9.98
C PHE A 214 -28.16 1.60 9.91
N PHE A 215 -27.67 0.38 9.84
CA PHE A 215 -28.47 -0.84 9.77
C PHE A 215 -27.88 -1.91 10.67
N PHE A 216 -28.74 -2.71 11.32
CA PHE A 216 -28.33 -3.89 12.07
C PHE A 216 -28.76 -5.16 11.34
N GLN A 217 -27.79 -6.02 11.04
CA GLN A 217 -28.01 -7.34 10.44
C GLN A 217 -27.66 -8.43 11.46
N VAL A 218 -28.55 -9.40 11.64
CA VAL A 218 -28.25 -10.55 12.50
C VAL A 218 -27.28 -11.46 11.75
N LYS A 219 -26.08 -11.63 12.29
CA LYS A 219 -25.06 -12.54 11.79
C LYS A 219 -24.37 -13.19 12.98
N SER A 220 -24.02 -14.46 12.85
CA SER A 220 -23.23 -15.17 13.86
C SER A 220 -21.74 -14.85 13.77
N GLU A 221 -21.28 -14.36 12.62
CA GLU A 221 -19.88 -14.11 12.32
C GLU A 221 -19.74 -12.86 11.41
N PRO A 222 -18.60 -12.14 11.47
CA PRO A 222 -18.30 -11.04 10.58
C PRO A 222 -18.10 -11.53 9.14
N ASP A 223 -18.45 -10.70 8.15
CA ASP A 223 -18.27 -10.98 6.73
C ASP A 223 -16.98 -10.40 6.15
N TRP A 224 -16.02 -10.05 7.00
CA TRP A 224 -14.69 -9.57 6.63
C TRP A 224 -13.59 -10.34 7.38
N PRO A 225 -12.34 -10.35 6.87
CA PRO A 225 -11.21 -10.88 7.62
C PRO A 225 -11.06 -10.15 8.94
N VAL A 226 -11.04 -10.89 10.06
CA VAL A 226 -10.93 -10.32 11.40
C VAL A 226 -9.62 -10.69 12.06
N GLU A 227 -9.03 -9.69 12.71
CA GLU A 227 -7.89 -9.84 13.60
C GLU A 227 -8.35 -10.33 14.99
N ARG A 228 -7.46 -10.21 15.98
CA ARG A 228 -7.77 -10.45 17.39
C ARG A 228 -8.99 -9.62 17.84
N PRO A 229 -9.96 -10.22 18.56
CA PRO A 229 -11.13 -9.50 19.02
C PRO A 229 -10.78 -8.42 20.05
N ILE A 230 -11.57 -7.34 20.05
CA ILE A 230 -11.49 -6.25 21.02
C ILE A 230 -11.67 -6.82 22.43
N ALA A 231 -10.65 -6.68 23.26
CA ALA A 231 -10.68 -7.17 24.63
C ALA A 231 -11.46 -6.23 25.58
N ARG A 232 -11.53 -4.95 25.23
CA ARG A 232 -12.10 -3.89 26.07
C ARG A 232 -13.63 -3.97 26.11
N PRO A 233 -14.26 -3.83 27.30
CA PRO A 233 -15.72 -3.71 27.41
C PRO A 233 -16.25 -2.47 26.66
N PRO A 234 -17.46 -2.52 26.06
CA PRO A 234 -18.00 -1.41 25.28
C PRO A 234 -18.10 -0.09 26.05
N GLU A 235 -18.44 -0.13 27.33
CA GLU A 235 -18.54 1.09 28.15
C GLU A 235 -17.18 1.78 28.28
N MET A 236 -16.12 1.00 28.52
CA MET A 236 -14.75 1.52 28.59
C MET A 236 -14.24 1.99 27.22
N LEU A 237 -14.68 1.34 26.13
CA LEU A 237 -14.35 1.74 24.77
C LEU A 237 -14.97 3.10 24.43
N LEU A 238 -16.25 3.29 24.74
CA LEU A 238 -16.95 4.55 24.51
C LEU A 238 -16.46 5.68 25.43
N LEU A 239 -16.17 5.40 26.70
CA LEU A 239 -15.57 6.37 27.62
C LEU A 239 -14.21 6.87 27.10
N GLU A 240 -13.35 5.96 26.63
CA GLU A 240 -12.08 6.33 26.03
C GLU A 240 -12.26 7.12 24.74
N ALA A 241 -13.21 6.74 23.87
CA ALA A 241 -13.50 7.47 22.64
C ALA A 241 -13.90 8.93 22.92
N HIS A 242 -14.75 9.16 23.91
CA HIS A 242 -15.14 10.52 24.33
C HIS A 242 -13.98 11.30 24.95
N ARG A 243 -13.17 10.68 25.83
CA ARG A 243 -11.97 11.32 26.37
C ARG A 243 -11.03 11.80 25.26
N ARG A 244 -10.79 10.94 24.24
CA ARG A 244 -9.96 11.28 23.09
C ARG A 244 -10.54 12.40 22.25
N MET A 245 -11.86 12.40 22.04
CA MET A 245 -12.58 13.45 21.31
C MET A 245 -12.41 14.82 22.00
N ASP A 246 -12.56 14.89 23.32
CA ASP A 246 -12.40 16.11 24.11
C ASP A 246 -10.94 16.63 24.07
N GLU A 247 -9.97 15.72 24.11
CA GLU A 247 -8.54 16.08 24.04
C GLU A 247 -8.09 16.48 22.63
N MET A 248 -8.80 16.03 21.60
CA MET A 248 -8.48 16.31 20.20
C MET A 248 -8.50 17.80 19.88
N GLU A 249 -9.47 18.54 20.40
CA GLU A 249 -9.59 19.99 20.19
C GLU A 249 -8.36 20.72 20.73
N ARG A 250 -7.86 20.29 21.89
CA ARG A 250 -6.62 20.81 22.48
C ARG A 250 -5.41 20.48 21.61
N PHE A 251 -5.34 19.27 21.07
CA PHE A 251 -4.24 18.85 20.20
C PHE A 251 -4.21 19.64 18.90
N LEU A 252 -5.35 19.80 18.23
CA LEU A 252 -5.48 20.61 17.02
C LEU A 252 -5.08 22.07 17.29
N GLY A 253 -5.50 22.64 18.42
CA GLY A 253 -5.08 23.98 18.82
C GLY A 253 -3.56 24.11 19.01
N ALA A 254 -2.90 23.08 19.53
CA ALA A 254 -1.44 23.06 19.69
C ALA A 254 -0.69 22.86 18.35
N LEU A 255 -1.33 22.20 17.37
CA LEU A 255 -0.72 21.87 16.08
C LEU A 255 -1.06 22.87 14.95
N GLY A 256 -1.81 23.94 15.25
CA GLY A 256 -2.19 24.96 14.25
C GLY A 256 -3.47 24.65 13.47
N GLY A 257 -4.17 23.57 13.81
CA GLY A 257 -5.42 23.14 13.17
C GLY A 257 -5.26 21.94 12.23
N PRO A 258 -6.38 21.40 11.71
CA PRO A 258 -6.38 20.15 10.93
C PRO A 258 -5.66 20.24 9.57
N ASP A 259 -5.56 21.46 9.03
CA ASP A 259 -4.94 21.76 7.73
C ASP A 259 -3.47 22.18 7.87
N SER A 260 -2.86 21.99 9.04
CA SER A 260 -1.43 22.25 9.26
C SER A 260 -0.56 21.17 8.64
N PHE A 261 0.68 21.54 8.32
CA PHE A 261 1.68 20.68 7.68
C PHE A 261 2.95 20.64 8.54
N TYR A 262 3.60 19.49 8.57
CA TYR A 262 4.83 19.29 9.33
C TYR A 262 5.90 18.65 8.46
N VAL A 263 7.13 19.16 8.60
CA VAL A 263 8.34 18.60 8.00
C VAL A 263 9.31 18.15 9.09
N ARG A 264 10.14 17.16 8.76
CA ARG A 264 11.25 16.74 9.60
C ARG A 264 12.28 17.87 9.73
N ALA A 265 12.52 18.34 10.96
CA ALA A 265 13.56 19.31 11.27
C ALA A 265 14.94 18.64 11.42
N VAL A 266 14.96 17.32 11.65
CA VAL A 266 16.16 16.49 11.70
C VAL A 266 16.04 15.33 10.70
N PRO A 267 17.15 14.80 10.14
CA PRO A 267 17.08 13.70 9.17
C PRO A 267 16.53 12.40 9.77
N TRP A 268 16.85 12.13 11.04
CA TRP A 268 16.57 10.88 11.73
C TRP A 268 15.77 11.12 12.99
N MET A 269 14.77 10.28 13.23
CA MET A 269 14.02 10.32 14.47
C MET A 269 14.87 9.76 15.62
N ASN A 270 14.90 10.47 16.73
CA ASN A 270 15.42 10.00 18.00
C ASN A 270 14.26 9.42 18.83
N ASP A 271 14.16 8.10 18.86
CA ASP A 271 13.12 7.36 19.57
C ASP A 271 13.36 7.31 21.09
N GLY A 272 14.63 7.30 21.51
CA GLY A 272 15.03 7.23 22.92
C GLY A 272 14.58 8.40 23.79
N ILE A 273 14.23 9.54 23.17
CA ILE A 273 13.69 10.72 23.87
C ILE A 273 12.15 10.79 23.85
N LEU A 274 11.49 9.90 23.11
CA LEU A 274 10.03 9.86 23.02
C LEU A 274 9.46 8.92 24.09
N PRO A 275 8.24 9.20 24.61
CA PRO A 275 7.52 8.24 25.44
C PRO A 275 7.35 6.91 24.70
N ALA A 276 7.52 5.79 25.41
CA ALA A 276 7.44 4.45 24.81
C ALA A 276 6.12 4.19 24.07
N GLU A 277 5.01 4.73 24.58
CA GLU A 277 3.67 4.64 24.00
C GLU A 277 3.49 5.46 22.71
N VAL A 278 4.37 6.43 22.45
CA VAL A 278 4.34 7.32 21.28
C VAL A 278 5.37 6.89 20.24
N ALA A 279 6.48 6.30 20.65
CA ALA A 279 7.61 5.98 19.80
C ALA A 279 7.24 5.14 18.57
N GLU A 280 6.32 4.18 18.72
CA GLU A 280 5.84 3.35 17.60
C GLU A 280 5.03 4.16 16.59
N THR A 281 4.04 4.93 17.06
CA THR A 281 3.24 5.81 16.17
C THR A 281 4.12 6.87 15.50
N ALA A 282 5.10 7.41 16.22
CA ALA A 282 6.06 8.36 15.69
C ALA A 282 6.95 7.72 14.60
N ARG A 283 7.41 6.48 14.78
CA ARG A 283 8.13 5.72 13.75
C ARG A 283 7.30 5.58 12.48
N ASN A 284 6.03 5.20 12.62
CA ASN A 284 5.12 5.02 11.48
C ASN A 284 4.83 6.35 10.78
N LEU A 285 4.74 7.46 11.52
CA LEU A 285 4.51 8.79 10.98
C LEU A 285 5.74 9.37 10.27
N TRP A 286 6.94 9.10 10.77
CA TRP A 286 8.19 9.76 10.35
C TRP A 286 8.42 9.80 8.82
N PRO A 287 8.14 8.74 8.05
CA PRO A 287 8.28 8.76 6.59
C PRO A 287 7.34 9.74 5.89
N HIS A 288 6.21 10.08 6.52
CA HIS A 288 5.14 10.91 5.94
C HIS A 288 5.21 12.39 6.34
N LEU A 289 6.16 12.77 7.21
CA LEU A 289 6.38 14.16 7.65
C LEU A 289 7.27 14.92 6.66
N ASP A 290 6.81 14.98 5.42
CA ASP A 290 7.48 15.61 4.28
C ASP A 290 6.85 16.97 3.91
N GLY A 291 5.91 17.47 4.72
CA GLY A 291 5.20 18.73 4.48
C GLY A 291 4.11 18.65 3.40
N THR A 292 3.83 17.47 2.85
CA THR A 292 2.88 17.34 1.73
C THR A 292 1.49 16.86 2.16
N LEU A 293 1.33 16.30 3.36
CA LEU A 293 0.01 15.91 3.89
C LEU A 293 -0.44 16.81 5.04
N PRO A 294 -1.70 17.25 5.04
CA PRO A 294 -2.27 17.91 6.20
C PRO A 294 -2.41 16.88 7.33
N ILE A 295 -2.21 17.32 8.58
CA ILE A 295 -2.22 16.41 9.73
C ILE A 295 -3.52 15.61 9.84
N ALA A 296 -4.67 16.18 9.45
CA ALA A 296 -5.96 15.50 9.46
C ALA A 296 -6.10 14.34 8.47
N SER A 297 -5.16 14.19 7.53
CA SER A 297 -5.14 13.10 6.56
C SER A 297 -4.10 12.03 6.86
N LEU A 298 -3.17 12.27 7.79
CA LEU A 298 -2.07 11.33 8.08
C LEU A 298 -2.58 9.97 8.56
N TRP A 299 -3.65 9.92 9.35
CA TRP A 299 -4.24 8.66 9.83
C TRP A 299 -4.61 7.68 8.70
N GLN A 300 -4.93 8.20 7.51
CA GLN A 300 -5.30 7.39 6.34
C GLN A 300 -4.10 6.67 5.72
N VAL A 301 -2.87 7.10 6.04
CA VAL A 301 -1.63 6.48 5.52
C VAL A 301 -0.85 5.71 6.59
N VAL A 302 -1.05 6.00 7.88
CA VAL A 302 -0.30 5.34 8.98
C VAL A 302 -1.07 4.28 9.78
N ASN A 303 -2.29 3.92 9.37
CA ASN A 303 -3.11 2.88 10.02
C ASN A 303 -3.32 3.07 11.54
N VAL A 304 -3.26 4.31 12.03
CA VAL A 304 -3.55 4.69 13.42
C VAL A 304 -4.56 5.83 13.48
N ASP A 305 -5.31 5.97 14.57
CA ASP A 305 -6.35 7.00 14.69
C ASP A 305 -5.76 8.42 14.86
N ASN A 306 -6.56 9.45 14.54
CA ASN A 306 -6.15 10.85 14.63
C ASN A 306 -5.56 11.24 16.00
N TYR A 307 -6.09 10.67 17.09
CA TYR A 307 -5.61 10.96 18.43
C TYR A 307 -4.14 10.54 18.59
N ALA A 308 -3.81 9.32 18.18
CA ALA A 308 -2.44 8.80 18.25
C ALA A 308 -1.51 9.60 17.35
N VAL A 309 -1.96 9.95 16.13
CA VAL A 309 -1.24 10.82 15.20
C VAL A 309 -0.90 12.15 15.86
N TYR A 310 -1.89 12.87 16.38
CA TYR A 310 -1.67 14.21 16.93
C TYR A 310 -0.84 14.18 18.20
N ASN A 311 -1.02 13.18 19.06
CA ASN A 311 -0.19 13.01 20.24
C ASN A 311 1.28 12.82 19.85
N ALA A 312 1.55 11.98 18.85
CA ALA A 312 2.92 11.78 18.35
C ALA A 312 3.52 13.03 17.72
N LEU A 313 2.75 13.76 16.92
CA LEU A 313 3.20 15.04 16.35
C LEU A 313 3.54 16.07 17.43
N ILE A 314 2.74 16.15 18.50
CA ILE A 314 3.01 17.06 19.62
C ILE A 314 4.33 16.72 20.30
N GLU A 315 4.61 15.45 20.58
CA GLU A 315 5.87 15.04 21.21
C GLU A 315 7.09 15.23 20.28
N LEU A 316 6.95 14.92 18.99
CA LEU A 316 7.98 15.21 17.98
C LEU A 316 8.26 16.72 17.88
N PHE A 317 7.21 17.55 17.93
CA PHE A 317 7.35 19.00 17.87
C PHE A 317 8.00 19.57 19.14
N LYS A 318 7.58 19.10 20.33
CA LYS A 318 8.20 19.49 21.61
C LYS A 318 9.68 19.14 21.68
N THR A 319 10.06 17.98 21.15
CA THR A 319 11.45 17.51 21.07
C THR A 319 12.23 18.14 19.90
N ARG A 320 11.61 19.05 19.13
CA ARG A 320 12.19 19.76 17.99
C ARG A 320 12.69 18.83 16.88
N GLN A 321 12.06 17.68 16.73
CA GLN A 321 12.37 16.74 15.66
C GLN A 321 11.62 17.09 14.36
N ILE A 322 10.48 17.78 14.49
CA ILE A 322 9.69 18.30 13.37
C ILE A 322 9.43 19.79 13.56
N GLU A 323 9.13 20.47 12.46
CA GLU A 323 8.71 21.86 12.45
C GLU A 323 7.43 22.02 11.62
N ASN A 324 6.62 23.01 11.98
CA ASN A 324 5.43 23.37 11.24
C ASN A 324 5.87 24.12 9.98
N VAL A 325 5.32 23.74 8.82
CA VAL A 325 5.57 24.48 7.58
C VAL A 325 4.67 25.71 7.60
N ASP A 326 5.25 26.86 7.87
CA ASP A 326 4.52 28.13 7.81
C ASP A 326 3.96 28.32 6.40
N ASP A 327 2.65 28.51 6.34
CA ASP A 327 1.82 28.61 5.14
C ASP A 327 2.24 29.68 4.12
N THR A 328 3.20 30.54 4.48
CA THR A 328 3.39 31.85 3.86
C THR A 328 4.65 31.99 3.00
N THR A 329 5.63 31.08 3.08
CA THR A 329 6.97 31.41 2.56
C THR A 329 7.42 30.66 1.31
N GLU A 330 6.95 29.45 1.03
CA GLU A 330 7.58 28.65 -0.06
C GLU A 330 6.71 28.38 -1.30
N PHE A 331 5.39 28.41 -1.17
CA PHE A 331 4.46 28.07 -2.26
C PHE A 331 3.29 29.05 -2.34
N SER A 332 3.56 30.35 -2.29
CA SER A 332 2.55 31.30 -2.79
C SER A 332 2.19 30.88 -4.23
N PRO A 333 0.91 30.76 -4.59
CA PRO A 333 0.54 30.45 -5.96
C PRO A 333 1.25 31.45 -6.88
N PRO A 334 1.74 31.01 -8.05
CA PRO A 334 2.35 31.91 -9.02
C PRO A 334 1.46 33.15 -9.18
N SER A 335 2.07 34.33 -9.33
CA SER A 335 1.33 35.58 -9.54
C SER A 335 0.14 35.36 -10.50
N PRO A 336 -1.02 36.03 -10.27
CA PRO A 336 -2.33 35.73 -10.87
C PRO A 336 -2.46 35.90 -12.41
N GLY A 337 -1.35 35.79 -13.14
CA GLY A 337 -1.39 35.56 -14.58
C GLY A 337 -2.04 34.21 -14.90
N PRO A 338 -2.67 34.08 -16.08
CA PRO A 338 -3.23 32.83 -16.54
C PRO A 338 -2.10 31.82 -16.69
N LEU A 339 -1.96 30.92 -15.72
CA LEU A 339 -1.08 29.76 -15.83
C LEU A 339 -1.54 28.97 -17.07
N LYS A 340 -0.63 28.86 -18.03
CA LYS A 340 -0.86 28.04 -19.21
C LYS A 340 -0.82 26.59 -18.75
N VAL A 341 -1.96 25.91 -18.84
CA VAL A 341 -2.02 24.47 -18.61
C VAL A 341 -1.43 23.77 -19.82
N GLU A 342 -0.36 23.01 -19.62
CA GLU A 342 0.27 22.21 -20.68
C GLU A 342 0.05 20.72 -20.40
N PRO A 343 -0.29 19.91 -21.42
CA PRO A 343 -0.36 18.46 -21.27
C PRO A 343 0.96 17.88 -20.76
N LEU A 344 0.88 16.82 -19.96
CA LEU A 344 2.07 16.10 -19.49
C LEU A 344 2.55 15.11 -20.55
N ASP A 345 3.86 15.06 -20.73
CA ASP A 345 4.50 14.10 -21.63
C ASP A 345 4.45 12.69 -21.05
N LEU A 346 3.94 11.76 -21.86
CA LEU A 346 3.91 10.33 -21.60
C LEU A 346 5.09 9.68 -22.34
N VAL A 347 5.82 8.79 -21.68
CA VAL A 347 6.89 8.01 -22.32
C VAL A 347 6.76 6.55 -21.91
N PRO A 348 5.91 5.76 -22.60
CA PRO A 348 5.66 4.40 -22.16
C PRO A 348 6.86 3.47 -22.40
N GLN A 349 7.76 3.79 -23.33
CA GLN A 349 8.90 2.93 -23.67
C GLN A 349 10.07 3.02 -22.68
N ILE A 350 9.96 3.82 -21.62
CA ILE A 350 11.00 3.89 -20.60
C ILE A 350 11.07 2.55 -19.85
N GLU A 351 12.26 1.95 -19.85
CA GLU A 351 12.49 0.71 -19.10
C GLU A 351 12.28 0.98 -17.61
N LEU A 352 11.50 0.12 -16.95
CA LEU A 352 11.19 0.18 -15.53
C LEU A 352 11.78 -1.05 -14.84
N ILE A 353 12.64 -0.82 -13.85
CA ILE A 353 13.39 -1.83 -13.11
C ILE A 353 13.09 -1.63 -11.61
N PRO A 354 12.88 -2.71 -10.83
CA PRO A 354 12.79 -2.61 -9.38
C PRO A 354 13.95 -1.80 -8.79
N GLY A 355 13.65 -0.92 -7.84
CA GLY A 355 14.58 0.04 -7.25
C GLY A 355 14.72 1.36 -7.99
N ASP A 356 14.06 1.55 -9.14
CA ASP A 356 14.05 2.84 -9.82
C ASP A 356 13.41 3.93 -8.94
N PRO A 357 14.04 5.11 -8.81
CA PRO A 357 13.41 6.24 -8.15
C PRO A 357 12.26 6.77 -9.01
N ILE A 358 11.11 6.92 -8.38
CA ILE A 358 9.90 7.44 -9.00
C ILE A 358 9.32 8.56 -8.14
N GLU A 359 8.48 9.38 -8.76
CA GLU A 359 7.83 10.51 -8.11
C GLU A 359 6.33 10.50 -8.42
N ASN A 360 5.51 10.95 -7.49
CA ASN A 360 4.10 11.25 -7.71
C ASN A 360 3.91 12.76 -7.67
N LEU A 361 3.14 13.31 -8.61
CA LEU A 361 2.68 14.70 -8.54
C LEU A 361 1.17 14.72 -8.27
N SER A 362 0.78 15.30 -7.15
CA SER A 362 -0.61 15.59 -6.80
C SER A 362 -0.78 17.08 -6.49
N VAL A 363 -2.02 17.53 -6.28
CA VAL A 363 -2.34 18.91 -5.93
C VAL A 363 -3.23 18.95 -4.70
N ASP A 364 -2.98 19.90 -3.81
CA ASP A 364 -3.90 20.18 -2.71
C ASP A 364 -5.25 20.67 -3.25
N HIS A 365 -6.35 20.10 -2.78
CA HIS A 365 -7.68 20.41 -3.32
C HIS A 365 -8.19 21.79 -2.94
N ARG A 366 -7.72 22.37 -1.83
CA ARG A 366 -8.17 23.69 -1.35
C ARG A 366 -7.33 24.82 -1.94
N ARG A 367 -6.03 24.59 -2.08
CA ARG A 367 -5.04 25.62 -2.42
C ARG A 367 -4.44 25.46 -3.81
N GLY A 368 -4.53 24.26 -4.40
CA GLY A 368 -3.89 23.93 -5.67
C GLY A 368 -2.37 23.93 -5.63
N HIS A 369 -1.78 23.81 -4.45
CA HIS A 369 -0.34 23.70 -4.31
C HIS A 369 0.12 22.31 -4.80
N PRO A 370 1.18 22.24 -5.62
CA PRO A 370 1.77 20.96 -6.02
C PRO A 370 2.33 20.22 -4.82
N ARG A 371 2.20 18.91 -4.85
CA ARG A 371 2.75 17.96 -3.87
C ARG A 371 3.53 16.91 -4.63
N ILE A 372 4.84 16.89 -4.41
CA ILE A 372 5.71 15.84 -4.94
C ILE A 372 6.00 14.86 -3.81
N ARG A 373 5.77 13.58 -4.07
CA ARG A 373 6.23 12.51 -3.19
C ARG A 373 7.15 11.60 -3.97
N SER A 374 8.29 11.26 -3.38
CA SER A 374 9.29 10.40 -4.01
C SER A 374 9.33 9.06 -3.30
N GLY A 375 9.70 8.03 -4.06
CA GLY A 375 9.88 6.68 -3.55
C GLY A 375 10.49 5.81 -4.64
N PHE A 376 10.24 4.51 -4.55
CA PHE A 376 10.86 3.53 -5.41
C PHE A 376 9.82 2.60 -6.01
N LEU A 377 10.09 2.19 -7.24
CA LEU A 377 9.40 1.09 -7.89
C LEU A 377 9.85 -0.22 -7.25
N LEU A 378 8.94 -1.12 -6.91
CA LEU A 378 9.23 -2.40 -6.29
C LEU A 378 9.19 -3.58 -7.29
N GLY A 379 8.61 -3.36 -8.48
CA GLY A 379 8.49 -4.36 -9.54
C GLY A 379 7.04 -4.58 -9.96
N SER A 380 6.76 -5.70 -10.60
CA SER A 380 5.38 -6.08 -10.93
C SER A 380 4.68 -6.73 -9.73
N LEU A 381 3.37 -6.49 -9.61
CA LEU A 381 2.50 -7.17 -8.65
C LEU A 381 2.39 -8.67 -8.93
N LEU A 382 2.30 -9.08 -10.21
CA LEU A 382 2.21 -10.48 -10.62
C LEU A 382 3.19 -10.76 -11.77
N SER A 383 3.79 -11.95 -11.80
CA SER A 383 4.76 -12.31 -12.84
C SER A 383 4.18 -12.32 -14.26
N ASP A 384 2.87 -12.52 -14.40
CA ASP A 384 2.12 -12.54 -15.66
C ASP A 384 1.37 -11.23 -15.97
N ASP A 385 1.40 -10.26 -15.06
CA ASP A 385 0.79 -8.94 -15.25
C ASP A 385 1.86 -7.85 -15.34
N PRO A 386 2.31 -7.46 -16.54
CA PRO A 386 3.33 -6.43 -16.68
C PRO A 386 2.78 -5.01 -16.43
N TYR A 387 1.46 -4.84 -16.29
CA TYR A 387 0.83 -3.51 -16.24
C TYR A 387 0.68 -3.00 -14.81
N HIS A 388 0.44 -3.88 -13.85
CA HIS A 388 0.37 -3.51 -12.43
C HIS A 388 1.75 -3.53 -11.79
N LEU A 389 2.24 -2.35 -11.45
CA LEU A 389 3.53 -2.19 -10.81
C LEU A 389 3.35 -1.71 -9.37
N LEU A 390 4.23 -2.18 -8.50
CA LEU A 390 4.26 -1.84 -7.08
C LEU A 390 5.20 -0.67 -6.82
N HIS A 391 4.83 0.18 -5.87
CA HIS A 391 5.66 1.25 -5.35
C HIS A 391 5.45 1.45 -3.84
N ASN A 392 6.41 2.10 -3.20
CA ASN A 392 6.35 2.44 -1.77
C ASN A 392 6.01 3.92 -1.50
N ILE A 393 5.64 4.70 -2.53
CA ILE A 393 5.16 6.07 -2.32
C ILE A 393 3.81 6.02 -1.59
N PRO A 394 3.67 6.57 -0.38
CA PRO A 394 2.41 6.59 0.34
C PRO A 394 1.52 7.71 -0.19
N LEU A 395 0.42 7.37 -0.82
CA LEU A 395 -0.57 8.30 -1.36
C LEU A 395 -1.93 8.09 -0.70
N LEU A 396 -2.75 9.14 -0.70
CA LEU A 396 -4.13 9.08 -0.21
C LEU A 396 -5.02 8.36 -1.22
N PRO A 397 -6.18 7.81 -0.80
CA PRO A 397 -7.17 7.29 -1.73
C PRO A 397 -7.62 8.30 -2.79
N GLU A 398 -7.68 9.59 -2.45
CA GLU A 398 -8.03 10.66 -3.39
C GLU A 398 -6.93 10.93 -4.44
N SER A 399 -5.74 10.37 -4.25
CA SER A 399 -4.65 10.41 -5.23
C SER A 399 -4.79 9.35 -6.32
N CYS A 400 -5.76 8.42 -6.24
CA CYS A 400 -6.01 7.45 -7.32
C CYS A 400 -6.23 8.18 -8.65
N GLY A 401 -5.52 7.77 -9.70
CA GLY A 401 -5.48 8.48 -10.97
C GLY A 401 -4.54 9.69 -10.97
N SER A 402 -3.57 9.79 -10.07
CA SER A 402 -2.49 10.79 -10.17
C SER A 402 -1.31 10.24 -10.99
N PRO A 403 -0.60 11.08 -11.76
CA PRO A 403 0.51 10.63 -12.59
C PRO A 403 1.74 10.26 -11.75
N MET A 404 2.41 9.20 -12.19
CA MET A 404 3.69 8.73 -11.67
C MET A 404 4.79 9.07 -12.65
N PHE A 405 5.92 9.59 -12.17
CA PHE A 405 7.04 10.08 -12.96
C PHE A 405 8.30 9.29 -12.73
N LYS A 406 9.12 9.20 -13.77
CA LYS A 406 10.53 8.79 -13.70
C LYS A 406 11.30 9.73 -14.61
N LYS A 407 12.37 10.36 -14.09
CA LYS A 407 13.18 11.33 -14.85
C LYS A 407 12.34 12.46 -15.50
N GLY A 408 11.32 12.91 -14.78
CA GLY A 408 10.48 14.03 -15.20
C GLY A 408 9.43 13.73 -16.28
N VAL A 409 9.27 12.48 -16.72
CA VAL A 409 8.21 12.06 -17.67
C VAL A 409 7.21 11.14 -16.99
N VAL A 410 5.95 11.16 -17.45
CA VAL A 410 4.90 10.29 -16.90
C VAL A 410 5.12 8.86 -17.38
N ILE A 411 5.26 7.94 -16.42
CA ILE A 411 5.46 6.51 -16.65
C ILE A 411 4.23 5.68 -16.36
N GLY A 412 3.27 6.23 -15.62
CA GLY A 412 2.06 5.51 -15.24
C GLY A 412 1.15 6.34 -14.36
N LEU A 413 0.20 5.68 -13.71
CA LEU A 413 -0.81 6.32 -12.89
C LEU A 413 -1.07 5.53 -11.62
N HIS A 414 -1.09 6.21 -10.47
CA HIS A 414 -1.36 5.57 -9.19
C HIS A 414 -2.79 5.02 -9.13
N CYS A 415 -2.99 3.83 -8.58
CA CYS A 415 -4.30 3.16 -8.55
C CYS A 415 -4.88 2.97 -7.16
N GLY A 416 -4.04 2.88 -6.12
CA GLY A 416 -4.47 2.73 -4.73
C GLY A 416 -3.48 1.91 -3.90
N ALA A 417 -3.77 1.77 -2.61
CA ALA A 417 -3.02 0.94 -1.69
C ALA A 417 -3.46 -0.52 -1.78
N LEU A 418 -2.52 -1.46 -1.76
CA LEU A 418 -2.84 -2.88 -1.71
C LEU A 418 -3.57 -3.21 -0.39
N PRO A 419 -4.48 -4.20 -0.40
CA PRO A 419 -4.98 -4.79 0.83
C PRO A 419 -3.83 -5.30 1.69
N PRO A 420 -3.89 -5.17 3.03
CA PRO A 420 -2.88 -5.74 3.90
C PRO A 420 -2.82 -7.26 3.68
N ALA A 421 -1.65 -7.77 3.33
CA ALA A 421 -1.42 -9.21 3.24
C ALA A 421 -1.16 -9.74 4.66
N PRO A 422 -1.82 -10.81 5.11
CA PRO A 422 -1.59 -11.39 6.44
C PRO A 422 -0.15 -11.86 6.68
N GLU A 423 0.59 -12.10 5.59
CA GLU A 423 1.95 -12.62 5.59
C GLU A 423 3.02 -11.52 5.66
N LEU A 424 2.64 -10.27 5.38
CA LEU A 424 3.57 -9.14 5.36
C LEU A 424 3.52 -8.43 6.71
N ASP A 425 4.71 -8.11 7.23
CA ASP A 425 4.83 -7.39 8.49
C ASP A 425 4.16 -6.01 8.35
N GLU A 426 3.34 -5.64 9.33
CA GLU A 426 2.62 -4.36 9.36
C GLU A 426 3.57 -3.15 9.28
N ASN A 427 4.87 -3.38 9.54
CA ASN A 427 5.93 -2.39 9.53
C ASN A 427 6.51 -2.03 8.14
N GLU A 428 6.20 -2.77 7.07
CA GLU A 428 6.80 -2.53 5.74
C GLU A 428 6.20 -1.32 4.98
N GLY A 429 5.28 -0.58 5.62
CA GLY A 429 4.60 0.56 5.02
C GLY A 429 3.51 0.13 4.05
N ALA A 430 2.56 1.03 3.77
CA ALA A 430 1.47 0.73 2.85
C ALA A 430 2.02 0.58 1.42
N MET A 431 2.18 -0.66 0.95
CA MET A 431 2.47 -0.92 -0.46
C MET A 431 1.34 -0.41 -1.33
N GLN A 432 1.70 0.23 -2.43
CA GLN A 432 0.78 0.84 -3.34
C GLN A 432 1.04 0.35 -4.76
N GLN A 433 0.05 0.50 -5.62
CA GLN A 433 0.14 0.10 -7.00
C GLN A 433 -0.07 1.26 -7.95
N MET A 434 0.55 1.14 -9.11
CA MET A 434 0.34 1.98 -10.27
C MET A 434 0.12 1.13 -11.51
N LEU A 435 -0.56 1.71 -12.50
CA LEU A 435 -0.68 1.13 -13.84
C LEU A 435 0.34 1.77 -14.77
N TRP A 436 0.93 0.94 -15.62
CA TRP A 436 1.83 1.40 -16.68
C TRP A 436 1.09 2.26 -17.72
N SER A 437 1.76 3.33 -18.15
CA SER A 437 1.21 4.35 -19.06
C SER A 437 0.78 3.85 -20.44
N GLU A 438 1.30 2.72 -20.91
CA GLU A 438 0.91 2.09 -22.19
C GLU A 438 -0.62 1.89 -22.27
N LEU A 439 -1.28 1.62 -21.13
CA LEU A 439 -2.74 1.46 -21.10
C LEU A 439 -3.49 2.71 -21.56
N ILE A 440 -2.94 3.91 -21.37
CA ILE A 440 -3.54 5.16 -21.86
C ILE A 440 -3.46 5.24 -23.39
N ILE A 441 -2.37 4.76 -23.97
CA ILE A 441 -2.22 4.65 -25.43
C ILE A 441 -3.25 3.66 -25.98
N GLU A 442 -3.39 2.48 -25.38
CA GLU A 442 -4.40 1.48 -25.79
C GLU A 442 -5.83 2.04 -25.70
N CYS A 443 -6.15 2.87 -24.69
CA CYS A 443 -7.45 3.56 -24.60
C CYS A 443 -7.70 4.53 -25.77
N LEU A 444 -6.66 5.28 -26.18
CA LEU A 444 -6.75 6.27 -27.24
C LEU A 444 -6.88 5.59 -28.62
N GLU A 445 -6.10 4.54 -28.87
CA GLU A 445 -6.15 3.80 -30.13
C GLU A 445 -7.53 3.17 -30.36
N ASP A 446 -8.08 2.49 -29.34
CA ASP A 446 -9.43 1.91 -29.39
C ASP A 446 -10.52 3.00 -29.54
N GLY A 447 -10.30 4.16 -28.91
CA GLY A 447 -11.16 5.33 -29.03
C GLY A 447 -11.10 6.07 -30.38
N GLY A 448 -10.26 5.62 -31.33
CA GLY A 448 -10.08 6.25 -32.64
C GLY A 448 -9.17 7.47 -32.64
N GLU A 449 -8.46 7.74 -31.54
CA GLU A 449 -7.55 8.87 -31.35
C GLU A 449 -6.10 8.50 -31.73
N VAL A 450 -5.94 7.83 -32.88
CA VAL A 450 -4.68 7.21 -33.31
C VAL A 450 -3.54 8.22 -33.46
N GLU A 451 -3.82 9.44 -33.94
CA GLU A 451 -2.77 10.46 -34.08
C GLU A 451 -2.29 11.00 -32.73
N LEU A 452 -3.19 11.11 -31.75
CA LEU A 452 -2.81 11.49 -30.39
C LEU A 452 -2.02 10.36 -29.70
N ALA A 453 -2.49 9.11 -29.83
CA ALA A 453 -1.77 7.92 -29.36
C ALA A 453 -0.36 7.88 -29.96
N LYS A 454 -0.25 8.03 -31.29
CA LYS A 454 1.03 8.10 -31.98
C LYS A 454 1.89 9.26 -31.49
N ARG A 455 1.34 10.45 -31.27
CA ARG A 455 2.09 11.60 -30.73
C ARG A 455 2.70 11.29 -29.36
N LEU A 456 1.89 10.73 -28.45
CA LEU A 456 2.33 10.37 -27.09
C LEU A 456 3.29 9.18 -27.07
N SER A 457 3.21 8.27 -28.04
CA SER A 457 4.15 7.15 -28.18
C SER A 457 5.41 7.51 -28.97
N SER A 458 5.37 8.55 -29.81
CA SER A 458 6.48 8.96 -30.70
C SER A 458 7.27 10.16 -30.19
N THR A 459 6.93 10.70 -29.02
CA THR A 459 7.79 11.59 -28.23
C THR A 459 9.06 10.85 -27.81
N GLY A 460 9.90 10.60 -28.81
CA GLY A 460 11.29 10.24 -28.69
C GLY A 460 11.98 11.38 -27.99
N VAL A 461 12.02 11.30 -26.66
CA VAL A 461 13.12 11.88 -25.92
C VAL A 461 14.37 11.32 -26.60
N GLU A 462 15.16 12.18 -27.25
CA GLU A 462 16.57 11.91 -27.51
C GLU A 462 17.25 11.73 -26.14
N ILE A 463 17.01 10.61 -25.47
CA ILE A 463 17.79 10.20 -24.31
C ILE A 463 19.18 10.01 -24.89
N ALA A 464 20.08 10.93 -24.54
CA ALA A 464 21.43 11.02 -25.07
C ALA A 464 22.02 9.61 -25.32
N LYS A 465 22.35 9.34 -26.58
CA LYS A 465 22.84 8.06 -27.15
C LYS A 465 24.17 7.55 -26.56
N ASN A 466 24.46 7.78 -25.28
CA ASN A 466 25.71 7.40 -24.62
C ASN A 466 25.61 6.17 -23.71
N LEU A 467 24.49 5.44 -23.70
CA LEU A 467 24.40 4.15 -23.02
C LEU A 467 24.12 3.04 -24.03
N SER A 468 25.23 2.46 -24.50
CA SER A 468 25.28 1.23 -25.29
C SER A 468 24.77 0.07 -24.42
N LEU A 469 23.57 -0.43 -24.72
CA LEU A 469 23.01 -1.66 -24.16
C LEU A 469 23.64 -2.89 -24.82
N SER A 470 24.38 -3.68 -24.04
CA SER A 470 24.64 -5.09 -24.32
C SER A 470 23.59 -5.93 -23.58
N GLY A 471 22.53 -6.31 -24.27
CA GLY A 471 21.49 -7.19 -23.74
C GLY A 471 21.94 -8.65 -23.74
N VAL A 472 21.82 -9.32 -22.59
CA VAL A 472 21.92 -10.78 -22.45
C VAL A 472 20.50 -11.33 -22.50
N TYR A 473 20.17 -12.07 -23.56
CA TYR A 473 18.97 -12.90 -23.62
C TYR A 473 19.22 -14.18 -22.80
N VAL A 474 18.37 -14.47 -21.81
CA VAL A 474 18.28 -15.80 -21.21
C VAL A 474 16.98 -16.44 -21.68
N SER A 475 17.07 -17.29 -22.70
CA SER A 475 15.99 -18.20 -23.10
C SER A 475 16.17 -19.54 -22.36
N GLY A 476 15.36 -19.77 -21.32
CA GLY A 476 15.23 -21.07 -20.67
C GLY A 476 13.87 -21.67 -21.01
N GLY A 477 13.82 -22.51 -22.05
CA GLY A 477 12.62 -23.26 -22.43
C GLY A 477 12.50 -24.55 -21.61
N TYR A 478 11.33 -24.78 -21.02
CA TYR A 478 10.88 -26.11 -20.60
C TYR A 478 9.79 -26.58 -21.57
N SER A 479 10.16 -27.56 -22.40
CA SER A 479 9.24 -28.30 -23.27
C SER A 479 8.82 -29.58 -22.55
N LEU A 480 7.53 -29.68 -22.20
CA LEU A 480 6.90 -30.94 -21.80
C LEU A 480 6.53 -31.70 -23.09
N GLU A 481 7.32 -32.72 -23.41
CA GLU A 481 7.00 -33.71 -24.43
C GLU A 481 5.90 -34.65 -23.93
N THR A 482 4.70 -34.56 -24.50
CA THR A 482 3.79 -35.70 -24.61
C THR A 482 3.83 -36.18 -26.05
N GLY A 483 4.43 -37.35 -26.25
CA GLY A 483 4.51 -38.01 -27.55
C GLY A 483 3.18 -38.62 -27.97
N GLU A 484 2.77 -38.33 -29.19
CA GLU A 484 2.02 -39.27 -30.02
C GLU A 484 2.55 -39.20 -31.45
N ARG A 485 2.69 -40.37 -32.06
CA ARG A 485 3.55 -40.67 -33.19
C ARG A 485 2.68 -41.01 -34.41
N ILE A 486 3.12 -40.53 -35.58
CA ILE A 486 2.94 -41.09 -36.94
C ILE A 486 1.62 -40.78 -37.68
N SER A 487 1.68 -39.94 -38.71
CA SER A 487 1.83 -40.43 -40.11
C SER A 487 2.03 -39.29 -41.12
N ASP A 488 2.92 -39.59 -42.06
CA ASP A 488 3.38 -38.78 -43.18
C ASP A 488 2.28 -38.41 -44.20
N GLY A 489 2.48 -37.31 -44.93
CA GLY A 489 1.63 -36.94 -46.07
C GLY A 489 2.13 -35.73 -46.86
N LYS A 490 3.05 -36.00 -47.77
CA LYS A 490 3.64 -35.14 -48.82
C LYS A 490 2.64 -34.37 -49.72
N ASP A 491 3.20 -33.33 -50.35
CA ASP A 491 2.99 -32.84 -51.73
C ASP A 491 2.05 -31.64 -52.03
N SER A 492 2.73 -30.51 -52.33
CA SER A 492 2.70 -29.73 -53.58
C SER A 492 1.38 -29.18 -54.18
N LYS A 493 1.38 -27.83 -54.32
CA LYS A 493 1.14 -27.05 -55.56
C LYS A 493 -0.03 -27.47 -56.50
N THR A 494 -0.95 -26.50 -56.72
CA THR A 494 -1.31 -25.85 -58.02
C THR A 494 -2.84 -25.74 -58.31
N LEU A 495 -3.29 -24.48 -58.50
CA LEU A 495 -4.27 -23.92 -59.46
C LEU A 495 -5.79 -24.27 -59.49
N LEU A 496 -6.56 -23.16 -59.63
CA LEU A 496 -7.95 -22.96 -60.15
C LEU A 496 -9.08 -23.46 -59.25
N GLY A 497 -10.20 -22.77 -58.99
CA GLY A 497 -10.81 -21.54 -59.49
C GLY A 497 -12.32 -21.59 -59.15
N PHE A 498 -13.00 -20.44 -59.22
CA PHE A 498 -14.47 -20.19 -59.19
C PHE A 498 -15.23 -19.95 -57.87
N GLY A 499 -15.78 -18.72 -57.81
CA GLY A 499 -17.15 -18.39 -57.36
C GLY A 499 -17.44 -18.34 -55.85
N ALA A 500 -18.24 -17.43 -55.30
CA ALA A 500 -19.05 -16.35 -55.84
C ALA A 500 -19.34 -15.35 -54.71
N SER A 501 -19.50 -14.09 -55.10
CA SER A 501 -20.01 -12.97 -54.31
C SER A 501 -21.52 -13.16 -54.06
N VAL A 502 -21.97 -12.89 -52.83
CA VAL A 502 -23.38 -12.61 -52.53
C VAL A 502 -23.43 -11.31 -51.73
N THR A 503 -23.79 -10.24 -52.43
CA THR A 503 -24.32 -8.99 -51.89
C THR A 503 -25.81 -9.17 -51.61
N GLY A 504 -26.26 -8.79 -50.41
CA GLY A 504 -27.67 -8.74 -50.05
C GLY A 504 -28.06 -7.32 -49.66
N ASP A 505 -28.58 -6.56 -50.63
CA ASP A 505 -29.42 -5.39 -50.42
C ASP A 505 -30.85 -5.86 -50.07
N PHE A 506 -31.51 -5.18 -49.14
CA PHE A 506 -32.97 -5.23 -49.02
C PHE A 506 -33.52 -3.84 -48.65
N ASP A 507 -34.26 -3.29 -49.60
CA ASP A 507 -35.05 -2.07 -49.48
C ASP A 507 -36.43 -2.32 -48.84
N SER A 508 -36.86 -1.28 -48.11
CA SER A 508 -38.20 -0.77 -47.76
C SER A 508 -39.49 -1.52 -48.15
N ALA A 509 -40.46 -1.52 -47.21
CA ALA A 509 -41.88 -1.29 -47.48
C ALA A 509 -42.67 -0.85 -46.22
N ASP A 510 -43.54 0.13 -46.43
CA ASP A 510 -44.50 0.78 -45.54
C ASP A 510 -45.59 -0.13 -44.94
N ALA A 511 -46.12 0.26 -43.77
CA ALA A 511 -47.57 0.30 -43.49
C ALA A 511 -47.85 1.10 -42.20
N GLY A 512 -48.67 2.16 -42.31
CA GLY A 512 -49.16 2.96 -41.19
C GLY A 512 -50.46 2.44 -40.57
N ALA A 513 -50.77 2.92 -39.36
CA ALA A 513 -52.14 3.14 -38.89
C ALA A 513 -52.15 4.07 -37.67
N THR A 514 -52.97 5.10 -37.80
CA THR A 514 -53.38 6.17 -36.89
C THR A 514 -54.34 5.71 -35.79
N THR A 515 -54.28 6.32 -34.60
CA THR A 515 -55.49 6.66 -33.81
C THR A 515 -55.26 7.91 -32.94
N ASP A 516 -56.33 8.70 -32.87
CA ASP A 516 -56.51 10.10 -32.51
C ASP A 516 -56.90 10.36 -31.02
N ILE A 517 -56.47 11.53 -30.50
CA ILE A 517 -57.24 12.59 -29.76
C ILE A 517 -57.81 12.25 -28.33
N PRO A 518 -58.08 13.21 -27.38
CA PRO A 518 -57.91 14.68 -27.38
C PRO A 518 -57.14 15.31 -26.21
N SER A 519 -56.71 16.55 -26.50
CA SER A 519 -56.39 17.65 -25.59
C SER A 519 -57.64 18.25 -24.90
N LEU A 520 -57.45 18.80 -23.70
CA LEU A 520 -58.36 19.78 -23.09
C LEU A 520 -57.59 21.00 -22.60
N THR A 521 -58.01 22.14 -23.13
CA THR A 521 -57.66 23.53 -22.81
C THR A 521 -58.48 24.08 -21.65
N ALA A 522 -57.87 24.90 -20.79
CA ALA A 522 -58.46 26.09 -20.13
C ALA A 522 -57.34 26.76 -19.29
N SER A 523 -56.79 27.92 -19.63
CA SER A 523 -57.33 29.29 -19.52
C SER A 523 -57.81 29.68 -18.11
N SER A 524 -57.03 30.53 -17.42
CA SER A 524 -57.55 31.79 -16.84
C SER A 524 -56.42 32.61 -16.23
N ALA A 525 -56.32 33.86 -16.71
CA ALA A 525 -55.53 34.94 -16.16
C ALA A 525 -56.11 35.47 -14.84
N SER A 526 -55.27 36.06 -14.00
CA SER A 526 -55.61 37.33 -13.35
C SER A 526 -54.37 38.04 -12.78
N THR A 527 -54.18 39.24 -13.30
CA THR A 527 -53.38 40.37 -12.84
C THR A 527 -53.61 40.75 -11.38
N GLY A 528 -52.58 41.32 -10.73
CA GLY A 528 -52.75 42.06 -9.48
C GLY A 528 -51.43 42.54 -8.87
N ALA A 529 -50.94 43.69 -9.32
CA ALA A 529 -49.88 44.43 -8.67
C ALA A 529 -50.41 45.17 -7.44
N THR A 530 -49.64 45.24 -6.35
CA THR A 530 -49.53 46.43 -5.47
C THR A 530 -48.33 46.31 -4.54
N ALA A 531 -47.52 47.36 -4.52
CA ALA A 531 -46.46 47.61 -3.56
C ALA A 531 -47.04 48.13 -2.23
N ALA A 532 -46.41 47.80 -1.10
CA ALA A 532 -46.34 48.67 0.07
C ALA A 532 -45.29 48.19 1.09
N THR A 533 -44.46 49.14 1.46
CA THR A 533 -43.58 49.28 2.63
C THR A 533 -44.16 48.82 3.97
N GLY A 534 -43.33 48.24 4.85
CA GLY A 534 -43.68 48.06 6.26
C GLY A 534 -42.60 47.35 7.08
N THR A 535 -41.76 48.15 7.75
CA THR A 535 -40.91 47.76 8.89
C THR A 535 -41.72 47.15 10.04
N ALA A 536 -41.25 46.08 10.68
CA ALA A 536 -41.04 45.97 12.14
C ALA A 536 -40.96 44.52 12.67
N ALA A 537 -40.13 44.39 13.70
CA ALA A 537 -40.21 43.46 14.83
C ALA A 537 -39.88 41.97 14.60
N VAL A 538 -38.63 41.64 14.95
CA VAL A 538 -38.18 40.31 15.35
C VAL A 538 -38.92 39.90 16.64
N HIS A 539 -39.88 39.00 16.50
CA HIS A 539 -40.40 38.21 17.62
C HIS A 539 -40.03 36.74 17.37
N ARG A 540 -39.13 36.19 18.20
CA ARG A 540 -38.89 34.74 18.28
C ARG A 540 -40.11 34.08 18.93
N PRO A 541 -40.77 33.08 18.31
CA PRO A 541 -41.53 32.09 19.03
C PRO A 541 -40.59 30.94 19.43
N THR A 542 -40.55 30.65 20.72
CA THR A 542 -40.05 29.39 21.28
C THR A 542 -40.87 28.23 20.71
N GLN A 543 -40.25 27.41 19.87
CA GLN A 543 -40.86 26.20 19.33
C GLN A 543 -40.85 25.11 20.40
N ALA A 544 -42.04 24.70 20.83
CA ALA A 544 -42.24 23.55 21.71
C ALA A 544 -41.77 22.26 21.02
N GLY A 545 -40.97 21.46 21.73
CA GLY A 545 -40.42 20.20 21.22
C GLY A 545 -41.51 19.23 20.77
N CYS A 546 -41.50 18.92 19.47
CA CYS A 546 -42.23 17.78 18.93
C CYS A 546 -41.46 16.51 19.27
N ARG A 547 -42.02 15.68 20.16
CA ARG A 547 -41.57 14.31 20.40
C ARG A 547 -42.33 13.43 19.42
N GLU A 548 -41.73 13.09 18.28
CA GLU A 548 -42.33 12.12 17.36
C GLU A 548 -42.32 10.73 18.00
N VAL A 549 -43.49 10.10 18.08
CA VAL A 549 -43.69 8.78 18.70
C VAL A 549 -43.83 7.76 17.58
N ALA A 550 -42.94 6.76 17.55
CA ALA A 550 -42.99 5.66 16.60
C ALA A 550 -44.35 4.95 16.64
N ARG A 551 -44.91 4.65 15.46
CA ARG A 551 -46.23 4.02 15.31
C ARG A 551 -46.07 2.53 15.01
N VAL A 552 -46.47 1.67 15.94
CA VAL A 552 -46.44 0.20 15.74
C VAL A 552 -47.68 -0.23 14.96
N HIS A 553 -47.48 -0.94 13.84
CA HIS A 553 -48.57 -1.49 13.02
C HIS A 553 -49.03 -2.84 13.58
N CYS A 554 -50.34 -2.98 13.80
CA CYS A 554 -50.90 -4.26 14.24
C CYS A 554 -50.93 -5.27 13.09
N SER A 555 -50.21 -6.38 13.23
CA SER A 555 -50.16 -7.47 12.24
C SER A 555 -51.51 -8.11 11.91
N LYS A 556 -52.52 -7.96 12.78
CA LYS A 556 -53.85 -8.54 12.57
C LYS A 556 -54.83 -7.62 11.84
N CYS A 557 -54.78 -6.31 12.07
CA CYS A 557 -55.78 -5.38 11.51
C CYS A 557 -55.19 -4.18 10.77
N GLY A 558 -53.87 -4.07 10.66
CA GLY A 558 -53.16 -3.02 9.93
C GLY A 558 -53.20 -1.62 10.58
N LYS A 559 -53.97 -1.42 11.65
CA LYS A 559 -54.07 -0.11 12.31
C LYS A 559 -52.85 0.18 13.19
N THR A 560 -52.43 1.44 13.20
CA THR A 560 -51.33 1.95 14.02
C THR A 560 -51.78 2.20 15.45
N SER A 561 -50.92 1.84 16.42
CA SER A 561 -51.11 2.13 17.84
C SER A 561 -49.89 2.88 18.39
N LEU A 562 -50.13 3.80 19.31
CA LEU A 562 -49.07 4.51 20.05
C LEU A 562 -48.39 3.55 21.05
N ASP A 563 -47.10 3.78 21.29
CA ASP A 563 -46.11 2.86 21.87
C ASP A 563 -46.44 2.29 23.27
N ALA A 564 -47.34 2.91 24.03
CA ALA A 564 -47.68 2.45 25.38
C ALA A 564 -48.75 1.33 25.42
N ALA A 565 -49.38 0.98 24.29
CA ALA A 565 -50.47 0.01 24.29
C ALA A 565 -49.94 -1.42 24.05
N ARG A 566 -49.88 -2.23 25.12
CA ARG A 566 -49.56 -3.67 25.03
C ARG A 566 -50.48 -4.47 24.09
N PHE A 567 -51.64 -3.90 23.77
CA PHE A 567 -52.65 -4.49 22.90
C PHE A 567 -53.11 -3.46 21.87
N CYS A 568 -53.35 -3.90 20.64
CA CYS A 568 -53.97 -3.08 19.62
C CYS A 568 -55.38 -2.68 20.08
N LYS A 569 -55.63 -1.37 20.21
CA LYS A 569 -56.93 -0.85 20.66
C LYS A 569 -58.09 -1.27 19.76
N SER A 570 -57.84 -1.56 18.48
CA SER A 570 -58.92 -1.88 17.54
C SER A 570 -59.31 -3.36 17.52
N CYS A 571 -58.39 -4.29 17.79
CA CYS A 571 -58.66 -5.72 17.65
C CYS A 571 -58.21 -6.57 18.85
N GLY A 572 -57.63 -5.94 19.88
CA GLY A 572 -57.16 -6.61 21.10
C GLY A 572 -55.89 -7.46 20.89
N GLN A 573 -55.31 -7.51 19.70
CA GLN A 573 -54.10 -8.29 19.44
C GLN A 573 -52.94 -7.74 20.26
N ARG A 574 -52.27 -8.61 21.01
CA ARG A 574 -51.08 -8.26 21.80
C ARG A 574 -49.95 -7.89 20.84
N LEU A 575 -49.41 -6.66 20.96
CA LEU A 575 -48.38 -6.15 20.05
C LEU A 575 -46.96 -6.59 20.46
N PHE A 576 -46.78 -6.97 21.73
CA PHE A 576 -45.52 -7.46 22.28
C PHE A 576 -45.75 -8.79 23.03
N GLN A 577 -45.01 -9.84 22.67
CA GLN A 577 -44.94 -11.07 23.47
C GLN A 577 -43.94 -10.85 24.61
N ASP A 578 -44.39 -10.99 25.86
CA ASP A 578 -43.46 -11.05 27.00
C ASP A 578 -42.60 -12.32 26.82
N VAL A 579 -41.30 -12.13 26.66
CA VAL A 579 -40.34 -13.23 26.66
C VAL A 579 -40.39 -13.88 28.05
N GLN A 580 -40.98 -15.07 28.16
CA GLN A 580 -40.94 -15.82 29.40
C GLN A 580 -39.50 -16.28 29.67
N TYR A 581 -38.86 -15.65 30.65
CA TYR A 581 -37.58 -16.10 31.17
C TYR A 581 -37.75 -17.48 31.83
N LYS A 582 -37.30 -18.54 31.16
CA LYS A 582 -37.12 -19.86 31.78
C LYS A 582 -35.83 -19.80 32.63
N PRO A 583 -35.90 -19.88 33.97
CA PRO A 583 -34.70 -19.97 34.77
C PRO A 583 -33.94 -21.27 34.40
N PRO A 584 -32.61 -21.22 34.24
CA PRO A 584 -31.83 -22.40 33.91
C PRO A 584 -31.98 -23.46 35.01
N LYS A 585 -32.23 -24.71 34.60
CA LYS A 585 -32.23 -25.86 35.51
C LYS A 585 -30.87 -25.92 36.20
N ARG A 586 -30.87 -25.92 37.53
CA ARG A 586 -29.67 -26.14 38.36
C ARG A 586 -29.04 -27.48 37.97
N VAL A 587 -27.94 -27.42 37.22
CA VAL A 587 -27.03 -28.54 37.04
C VAL A 587 -26.20 -28.62 38.32
N PHE A 588 -26.28 -29.76 39.00
CA PHE A 588 -25.41 -30.08 40.14
C PHE A 588 -23.98 -30.19 39.60
N THR A 589 -23.21 -29.12 39.72
CA THR A 589 -21.79 -29.09 39.34
C THR A 589 -20.98 -29.90 40.34
N GLN A 590 -20.33 -30.96 39.87
CA GLN A 590 -19.24 -31.61 40.57
C GLN A 590 -18.05 -30.63 40.65
N ALA A 591 -18.07 -29.78 41.69
CA ALA A 591 -17.06 -28.77 41.97
C ALA A 591 -15.60 -29.28 42.08
N PRO A 592 -15.29 -30.51 42.57
CA PRO A 592 -13.88 -30.89 42.72
C PRO A 592 -13.19 -31.15 41.37
N LEU A 593 -13.92 -31.59 40.34
CA LEU A 593 -13.28 -31.90 39.05
C LEU A 593 -12.81 -30.62 38.33
N VAL A 594 -13.66 -29.59 38.30
CA VAL A 594 -13.38 -28.33 37.60
C VAL A 594 -12.20 -27.57 38.21
N VAL A 595 -12.09 -27.54 39.54
CA VAL A 595 -10.96 -26.88 40.22
C VAL A 595 -9.65 -27.59 39.90
N THR A 596 -9.65 -28.93 39.88
CA THR A 596 -8.45 -29.70 39.56
C THR A 596 -8.02 -29.50 38.10
N THR A 597 -8.98 -29.44 37.16
CA THR A 597 -8.69 -29.16 35.75
C THR A 597 -8.15 -27.74 35.56
N MET A 598 -8.72 -26.73 36.24
CA MET A 598 -8.22 -25.35 36.16
C MET A 598 -6.80 -25.21 36.74
N CYS A 599 -6.49 -25.88 37.86
CA CYS A 599 -5.14 -25.87 38.42
C CYS A 599 -4.12 -26.55 37.48
N PHE A 600 -4.50 -27.63 36.81
CA PHE A 600 -3.64 -28.29 35.83
C PHE A 600 -3.38 -27.39 34.61
N PHE A 601 -4.41 -26.75 34.05
CA PHE A 601 -4.24 -25.81 32.95
C PHE A 601 -3.40 -24.58 33.34
N ALA A 602 -3.59 -24.05 34.55
CA ALA A 602 -2.76 -22.94 35.04
C ALA A 602 -1.29 -23.36 35.17
N ALA A 603 -1.01 -24.57 35.68
CA ALA A 603 0.36 -25.08 35.79
C ALA A 603 1.01 -25.31 34.41
N VAL A 604 0.25 -25.82 33.43
CA VAL A 604 0.72 -25.99 32.04
C VAL A 604 1.00 -24.64 31.38
N ILE A 605 0.13 -23.64 31.56
CA ILE A 605 0.35 -22.29 31.02
C ILE A 605 1.58 -21.64 31.65
N ILE A 606 1.76 -21.77 32.97
CA ILE A 606 2.95 -21.24 33.66
C ILE A 606 4.22 -21.95 33.18
N ALA A 607 4.18 -23.28 32.99
CA ALA A 607 5.31 -24.02 32.43
C ALA A 607 5.62 -23.58 31.00
N LEU A 608 4.60 -23.38 30.14
CA LEU A 608 4.79 -22.89 28.77
C LEU A 608 5.35 -21.45 28.73
N ILE A 609 4.97 -20.58 29.67
CA ILE A 609 5.52 -19.23 29.79
C ILE A 609 6.99 -19.28 30.25
N LEU A 610 7.32 -20.16 31.20
CA LEU A 610 8.68 -20.30 31.73
C LEU A 610 9.65 -21.04 30.78
N ILE A 611 9.13 -21.85 29.86
CA ILE A 611 9.90 -22.58 28.84
C ILE A 611 9.96 -21.82 27.51
N SER A 612 9.14 -20.76 27.34
CA SER A 612 9.18 -19.94 26.13
C SER A 612 10.56 -19.27 26.03
N PRO A 613 11.33 -19.52 24.95
CA PRO A 613 12.61 -18.86 24.75
C PRO A 613 12.37 -17.35 24.71
N VAL A 614 13.28 -16.60 25.33
CA VAL A 614 13.33 -15.14 25.24
C VAL A 614 13.20 -14.80 23.76
N LYS A 615 12.11 -14.11 23.39
CA LYS A 615 11.88 -13.69 22.01
C LYS A 615 13.15 -12.97 21.53
N PRO A 616 13.77 -13.38 20.42
CA PRO A 616 14.93 -12.67 19.90
C PRO A 616 14.52 -11.21 19.69
N GLN A 617 15.33 -10.28 20.18
CA GLN A 617 15.17 -8.88 19.86
C GLN A 617 15.32 -8.74 18.34
N TYR A 618 14.19 -8.54 17.65
CA TYR A 618 14.19 -8.25 16.22
C TYR A 618 14.85 -6.88 16.05
N ILE A 619 16.00 -6.87 15.37
CA ILE A 619 16.62 -5.62 14.92
C ILE A 619 15.81 -5.22 13.70
N THR A 620 15.00 -4.18 13.84
CA THR A 620 14.29 -3.55 12.73
C THR A 620 15.31 -2.89 11.80
N THR A 621 15.54 -3.47 10.62
CA THR A 621 16.49 -3.00 9.60
C THR A 621 15.89 -1.85 8.80
N HIS A 622 15.95 -0.61 9.31
CA HIS A 622 15.34 0.55 8.65
C HIS A 622 16.29 1.45 7.84
N LEU A 623 17.59 1.13 7.71
CA LEU A 623 18.54 1.96 6.95
C LEU A 623 19.54 1.11 6.17
N SER A 624 19.04 0.38 5.17
CA SER A 624 19.88 -0.14 4.09
C SER A 624 19.82 0.86 2.93
N TYR A 625 20.95 1.45 2.56
CA TYR A 625 21.05 2.26 1.35
C TYR A 625 21.63 1.42 0.23
N ILE A 626 21.04 1.47 -0.96
CA ILE A 626 21.70 0.96 -2.15
C ILE A 626 22.60 2.09 -2.66
N PRO A 627 23.92 1.94 -2.62
CA PRO A 627 24.79 3.00 -3.11
C PRO A 627 24.66 3.15 -4.64
N ASP A 628 24.70 4.39 -5.13
CA ASP A 628 24.71 4.69 -6.57
C ASP A 628 25.87 3.97 -7.29
N GLU A 629 27.03 3.89 -6.63
CA GLU A 629 28.15 3.04 -7.02
C GLU A 629 28.59 2.12 -5.86
N PRO A 630 28.77 0.81 -6.09
CA PRO A 630 29.21 -0.08 -5.03
C PRO A 630 30.61 0.31 -4.54
N TRP A 631 30.85 0.20 -3.22
CA TRP A 631 32.15 0.52 -2.62
C TRP A 631 33.27 -0.33 -3.21
N VAL A 632 32.92 -1.54 -3.66
CA VAL A 632 33.84 -2.52 -4.21
C VAL A 632 33.16 -3.21 -5.39
N ARG A 633 33.85 -3.23 -6.53
CA ARG A 633 33.48 -4.11 -7.64
C ARG A 633 34.17 -5.45 -7.44
N VAL A 634 33.40 -6.51 -7.56
CA VAL A 634 33.85 -7.88 -7.34
C VAL A 634 33.54 -8.66 -8.60
N ASN A 635 34.56 -9.25 -9.22
CA ASN A 635 34.40 -10.24 -10.26
C ASN A 635 34.75 -11.60 -9.64
N ILE A 636 33.80 -12.53 -9.70
CA ILE A 636 33.97 -13.88 -9.16
C ILE A 636 34.41 -14.78 -10.31
N PHE A 637 35.48 -15.55 -10.10
CA PHE A 637 35.96 -16.52 -11.07
C PHE A 637 36.03 -17.89 -10.44
N GLY A 638 35.55 -18.90 -11.16
CA GLY A 638 35.47 -20.29 -10.68
C GLY A 638 36.31 -21.22 -11.53
N VAL A 639 36.85 -22.26 -10.89
CA VAL A 639 37.43 -23.41 -11.58
C VAL A 639 36.92 -24.71 -10.96
N ASN A 640 36.45 -25.62 -11.79
CA ASN A 640 35.96 -26.92 -11.34
C ASN A 640 37.14 -27.89 -11.21
N LYS A 641 37.41 -28.37 -10.00
CA LYS A 641 38.51 -29.31 -9.71
C LYS A 641 38.33 -30.69 -10.36
N LEU A 642 37.11 -31.06 -10.76
CA LEU A 642 36.79 -32.41 -11.25
C LEU A 642 36.91 -32.55 -12.78
N ALA A 643 37.14 -31.46 -13.51
CA ALA A 643 37.33 -31.55 -14.96
C ALA A 643 38.72 -32.12 -15.29
N HIS A 644 38.78 -33.12 -16.18
CA HIS A 644 40.04 -33.67 -16.71
C HIS A 644 40.80 -32.69 -17.64
N GLU A 645 40.30 -31.48 -17.81
CA GLU A 645 40.89 -30.42 -18.64
C GLU A 645 41.74 -29.47 -17.79
N ALA A 646 42.66 -28.74 -18.44
CA ALA A 646 43.46 -27.73 -17.75
C ALA A 646 42.55 -26.70 -17.05
N PRO A 647 42.77 -26.38 -15.76
CA PRO A 647 41.91 -25.48 -15.00
C PRO A 647 41.88 -24.09 -15.65
N GLN A 648 40.76 -23.75 -16.29
CA GLN A 648 40.51 -22.41 -16.85
C GLN A 648 39.53 -21.67 -15.95
N TRP A 649 39.98 -20.55 -15.38
CA TRP A 649 39.12 -19.63 -14.65
C TRP A 649 38.02 -19.09 -15.55
N ARG A 650 36.76 -19.30 -15.15
CA ARG A 650 35.59 -18.74 -15.84
C ARG A 650 34.89 -17.75 -14.94
N PRO A 651 34.42 -16.60 -15.47
CA PRO A 651 33.62 -15.68 -14.69
C PRO A 651 32.34 -16.38 -14.23
N ILE A 652 32.04 -16.26 -12.95
CA ILE A 652 30.80 -16.72 -12.33
C ILE A 652 29.88 -15.50 -12.23
N PRO A 653 28.65 -15.56 -12.78
CA PRO A 653 27.66 -14.50 -12.61
C PRO A 653 27.35 -14.23 -11.14
N ASP A 654 27.07 -12.98 -10.78
CA ASP A 654 26.61 -12.61 -9.43
C ASP A 654 25.37 -13.44 -9.05
N GLY A 655 25.38 -14.05 -7.85
CA GLY A 655 24.29 -14.88 -7.34
C GLY A 655 24.21 -16.30 -7.91
N ALA A 656 25.16 -16.73 -8.75
CA ALA A 656 25.16 -18.09 -9.26
C ALA A 656 25.43 -19.13 -8.16
N GLU A 657 24.74 -20.26 -8.24
CA GLU A 657 24.99 -21.41 -7.37
C GLU A 657 26.36 -22.02 -7.65
N LEU A 658 27.09 -22.34 -6.57
CA LEU A 658 28.35 -23.06 -6.66
C LEU A 658 28.18 -24.52 -6.31
N ASN A 659 28.60 -25.36 -7.26
CA ASN A 659 28.75 -26.78 -7.03
C ASN A 659 29.84 -27.04 -5.98
N ASP A 660 29.71 -28.17 -5.29
CA ASP A 660 30.75 -28.70 -4.42
C ASP A 660 32.11 -28.77 -5.14
N ASN A 661 33.17 -28.32 -4.45
CA ASN A 661 34.56 -28.36 -4.92
C ASN A 661 34.93 -27.38 -6.04
N VAL A 662 34.13 -26.34 -6.28
CA VAL A 662 34.58 -25.19 -7.07
C VAL A 662 35.60 -24.41 -6.24
N GLN A 663 36.77 -24.15 -6.83
CA GLN A 663 37.67 -23.13 -6.31
C GLN A 663 37.26 -21.80 -6.89
N VAL A 664 37.17 -20.79 -6.02
CA VAL A 664 36.82 -19.43 -6.40
C VAL A 664 38.02 -18.53 -6.12
N TYR A 665 38.28 -17.57 -7.01
CA TYR A 665 39.03 -16.37 -6.62
C TYR A 665 38.18 -15.14 -6.88
N LEU A 666 38.37 -14.16 -6.01
CA LEU A 666 37.70 -12.87 -6.09
C LEU A 666 38.69 -11.86 -6.68
N ASP A 667 38.38 -11.26 -7.82
CA ASP A 667 39.08 -10.09 -8.35
C ASP A 667 38.32 -8.84 -7.92
N MET A 668 38.95 -8.05 -7.05
CA MET A 668 38.30 -6.93 -6.40
C MET A 668 38.97 -5.61 -6.73
N LYS A 669 38.14 -4.59 -6.95
CA LYS A 669 38.56 -3.20 -7.12
C LYS A 669 37.82 -2.31 -6.13
N ALA A 670 38.56 -1.63 -5.27
CA ALA A 670 38.00 -0.64 -4.37
C ALA A 670 37.60 0.62 -5.15
N ASN A 671 36.34 1.05 -5.05
CA ASN A 671 35.85 2.30 -5.65
C ASN A 671 36.01 3.50 -4.70
N GLN A 672 36.38 3.25 -3.44
CA GLN A 672 36.71 4.25 -2.44
C GLN A 672 37.76 3.73 -1.46
N ASP A 673 38.29 4.61 -0.59
CA ASP A 673 39.21 4.20 0.47
C ASP A 673 38.46 3.37 1.53
N CYS A 674 38.82 2.09 1.69
CA CYS A 674 38.15 1.19 2.61
C CYS A 674 39.04 0.05 3.14
N TYR A 675 38.69 -0.46 4.32
CA TYR A 675 39.10 -1.76 4.84
C TYR A 675 38.16 -2.84 4.31
N MET A 676 38.70 -4.02 4.03
CA MET A 676 37.98 -5.09 3.38
C MET A 676 38.02 -6.37 4.18
N TYR A 677 36.87 -7.03 4.25
CA TYR A 677 36.71 -8.31 4.93
C TYR A 677 35.91 -9.26 4.05
N VAL A 678 36.31 -10.52 4.03
CA VAL A 678 35.55 -11.59 3.38
C VAL A 678 35.32 -12.67 4.43
N LEU A 679 34.05 -12.95 4.73
CA LEU A 679 33.66 -13.96 5.70
C LEU A 679 32.88 -15.07 4.99
N SER A 680 33.19 -16.32 5.32
CA SER A 680 32.55 -17.52 4.82
C SER A 680 31.93 -18.32 5.97
N ASP A 681 30.80 -18.97 5.73
CA ASP A 681 30.26 -19.96 6.69
C ASP A 681 31.12 -21.23 6.67
N LEU A 682 31.61 -21.70 7.82
CA LEU A 682 32.34 -22.96 7.90
C LEU A 682 31.36 -24.14 7.98
N PRO A 683 31.51 -25.16 7.14
CA PRO A 683 30.68 -26.35 7.24
C PRO A 683 30.87 -27.02 8.61
N LYS A 684 29.74 -27.36 9.25
CA LYS A 684 29.59 -27.83 10.65
C LYS A 684 30.32 -29.14 11.04
N GLY A 685 31.33 -29.58 10.29
CA GLY A 685 32.09 -30.81 10.56
C GLY A 685 33.59 -30.74 10.30
N LYS A 686 34.16 -29.58 9.91
CA LYS A 686 35.60 -29.43 9.60
C LYS A 686 36.40 -28.63 10.63
N ALA A 687 35.76 -28.10 11.68
CA ALA A 687 36.46 -27.42 12.77
C ALA A 687 37.15 -28.43 13.71
N GLY A 688 38.30 -29.00 13.28
CA GLY A 688 39.12 -29.85 14.15
C GLY A 688 39.94 -30.90 13.41
N GLY A 689 41.06 -30.49 12.81
CA GLY A 689 42.12 -31.41 12.39
C GLY A 689 43.30 -31.38 13.35
N ASP A 690 43.64 -32.55 13.91
CA ASP A 690 44.96 -32.98 14.41
C ASP A 690 45.53 -32.52 15.76
N GLN A 691 44.71 -32.28 16.79
CA GLN A 691 45.19 -32.40 18.18
C GLN A 691 44.26 -33.23 19.08
N ALA A 692 44.83 -34.33 19.61
CA ALA A 692 44.35 -35.22 20.68
C ALA A 692 43.16 -36.16 20.38
N LYS A 693 43.50 -37.39 19.96
CA LYS A 693 42.68 -38.59 20.23
C LYS A 693 42.73 -38.88 21.74
N GLY A 694 41.63 -38.63 22.45
CA GLY A 694 41.41 -39.03 23.83
C GLY A 694 39.91 -39.27 24.07
N ASP A 695 39.59 -40.43 24.62
CA ASP A 695 38.25 -41.02 24.73
C ASP A 695 37.20 -40.14 25.43
N GLN A 696 36.32 -39.49 24.68
CA GLN A 696 35.00 -39.04 25.18
C GLN A 696 33.95 -39.05 24.04
N ALA A 697 33.45 -40.24 23.70
CA ALA A 697 32.26 -40.41 22.87
C ALA A 697 31.11 -40.88 23.77
N ASN A 698 30.32 -39.93 24.31
CA ASN A 698 28.92 -40.07 24.73
C ASN A 698 28.51 -38.95 25.71
N ALA A 699 28.41 -37.69 25.25
CA ALA A 699 27.69 -36.65 25.98
C ALA A 699 27.46 -35.38 25.13
N GLN A 700 26.87 -35.47 23.93
CA GLN A 700 26.46 -34.25 23.21
C GLN A 700 25.39 -34.56 22.15
N ALA A 701 24.12 -34.57 22.58
CA ALA A 701 22.98 -34.67 21.67
C ALA A 701 21.84 -33.67 21.98
N ASN A 702 21.97 -32.81 23.01
CA ASN A 702 20.90 -31.90 23.43
C ASN A 702 21.42 -30.49 23.83
N ALA A 703 22.25 -29.87 23.00
CA ALA A 703 22.57 -28.44 23.15
C ALA A 703 21.70 -27.62 22.17
N PRO A 704 20.89 -26.65 22.65
CA PRO A 704 20.10 -25.79 21.79
C PRO A 704 21.02 -24.77 21.09
N ASP A 705 20.73 -24.49 19.83
CA ASP A 705 21.32 -23.48 18.95
C ASP A 705 22.84 -23.56 18.73
N ALA A 706 23.24 -24.33 17.71
CA ALA A 706 24.60 -24.37 17.22
C ALA A 706 24.98 -23.03 16.57
N GLN A 707 25.77 -22.22 17.30
CA GLN A 707 26.38 -20.95 16.85
C GLN A 707 27.03 -21.11 15.46
N ALA A 708 26.83 -20.10 14.59
CA ALA A 708 27.50 -20.00 13.30
C ALA A 708 29.03 -19.92 13.50
N ASN A 709 29.79 -20.60 12.64
CA ASN A 709 31.26 -20.58 12.65
C ASN A 709 31.74 -19.84 11.41
N ALA A 710 31.82 -18.52 11.46
CA ALA A 710 32.25 -17.71 10.31
C ALA A 710 33.78 -17.69 10.20
N ALA A 711 34.37 -18.16 9.11
CA ALA A 711 35.80 -17.99 8.84
C ALA A 711 36.07 -16.61 8.23
N ILE A 712 37.12 -15.93 8.70
CA ILE A 712 37.66 -14.74 8.05
C ILE A 712 38.66 -15.20 6.98
N GLU A 713 38.24 -15.11 5.72
CA GLU A 713 39.07 -15.45 4.56
C GLU A 713 40.02 -14.30 4.18
N PHE A 714 39.61 -13.07 4.47
CA PHE A 714 40.43 -11.88 4.27
C PHE A 714 40.12 -10.82 5.34
N PRO A 715 41.14 -10.14 5.92
CA PRO A 715 42.57 -10.43 5.76
C PRO A 715 42.98 -11.74 6.45
N GLU A 716 44.10 -12.34 6.03
CA GLU A 716 44.63 -13.53 6.71
C GLU A 716 44.93 -13.23 8.19
N PRO A 717 44.68 -14.15 9.15
CA PRO A 717 44.77 -13.88 10.58
C PRO A 717 46.10 -13.30 11.10
N LYS A 718 47.20 -13.45 10.33
CA LYS A 718 48.54 -12.96 10.68
C LYS A 718 48.97 -11.73 9.89
N THR A 719 48.16 -11.29 8.94
CA THR A 719 48.44 -10.14 8.07
C THR A 719 47.78 -8.91 8.66
N PRO A 720 48.52 -7.81 8.91
CA PRO A 720 47.92 -6.58 9.42
C PRO A 720 46.91 -6.04 8.42
N GLU A 721 45.79 -5.53 8.93
CA GLU A 721 44.77 -4.88 8.12
C GLU A 721 45.39 -3.71 7.34
N LYS A 722 45.10 -3.66 6.03
CA LYS A 722 45.56 -2.59 5.15
C LYS A 722 44.34 -1.87 4.60
N MET A 723 44.31 -0.55 4.76
CA MET A 723 43.35 0.29 4.06
C MET A 723 43.68 0.27 2.57
N LEU A 724 42.73 -0.16 1.76
CA LEU A 724 42.83 -0.16 0.30
C LEU A 724 42.46 1.22 -0.21
N LYS A 725 43.25 1.72 -1.17
CA LYS A 725 43.00 3.03 -1.79
C LYS A 725 41.99 2.91 -2.92
N LYS A 726 41.23 3.98 -3.17
CA LYS A 726 40.37 4.08 -4.36
C LYS A 726 41.15 3.73 -5.63
N GLY A 727 40.63 2.75 -6.37
CA GLY A 727 41.23 2.22 -7.59
C GLY A 727 42.23 1.08 -7.38
N GLU A 728 42.58 0.72 -6.14
CA GLU A 728 43.47 -0.39 -5.83
C GLU A 728 42.79 -1.73 -6.19
N HIS A 729 43.54 -2.57 -6.89
CA HIS A 729 43.13 -3.90 -7.32
C HIS A 729 43.83 -4.97 -6.48
N PHE A 730 43.11 -5.99 -6.07
CA PHE A 730 43.67 -7.12 -5.34
C PHE A 730 42.82 -8.38 -5.55
N THR A 731 43.41 -9.54 -5.25
CA THR A 731 42.73 -10.84 -5.35
C THR A 731 42.64 -11.51 -3.99
N VAL A 732 41.58 -12.29 -3.78
CA VAL A 732 41.46 -13.20 -2.63
C VAL A 732 41.30 -14.63 -3.14
N PRO A 733 42.27 -15.53 -2.85
CA PRO A 733 43.51 -15.30 -2.09
C PRO A 733 44.55 -14.47 -2.87
N LYS A 734 45.47 -13.82 -2.15
CA LYS A 734 46.46 -12.85 -2.70
C LYS A 734 47.50 -13.47 -3.65
N GLU A 735 47.75 -14.77 -3.53
CA GLU A 735 48.70 -15.51 -4.35
C GLU A 735 47.96 -16.56 -5.19
N THR A 736 47.55 -16.18 -6.40
CA THR A 736 46.79 -17.06 -7.29
C THR A 736 47.62 -18.11 -7.98
N ILE A 737 48.96 -18.03 -8.01
CA ILE A 737 49.80 -18.99 -8.74
C ILE A 737 51.00 -19.41 -7.88
N LYS A 738 51.07 -20.69 -7.51
CA LYS A 738 52.28 -21.33 -6.90
C LYS A 738 52.77 -22.47 -7.77
N GLU A 739 54.07 -22.54 -8.06
CA GLU A 739 54.65 -23.79 -8.58
C GLU A 739 54.58 -24.88 -7.49
N GLY A 740 54.06 -26.06 -7.84
CA GLY A 740 53.94 -27.19 -6.91
C GLY A 740 53.95 -28.54 -7.62
N MET A 741 53.55 -29.60 -6.92
CA MET A 741 53.29 -30.92 -7.52
C MET A 741 51.88 -31.42 -7.13
N PHE A 742 51.10 -31.89 -8.10
CA PHE A 742 49.80 -32.55 -7.87
C PHE A 742 49.78 -33.84 -8.66
N ASN A 743 49.48 -34.96 -7.98
CA ASN A 743 49.59 -36.31 -8.54
C ASN A 743 50.94 -36.60 -9.23
N GLY A 744 52.04 -36.04 -8.70
CA GLY A 744 53.40 -36.28 -9.21
C GLY A 744 53.80 -35.46 -10.45
N VAL A 745 52.94 -34.54 -10.92
CA VAL A 745 53.26 -33.64 -12.04
C VAL A 745 53.58 -32.24 -11.51
N LYS A 746 54.75 -31.71 -11.88
CA LYS A 746 55.15 -30.33 -11.57
C LYS A 746 54.33 -29.37 -12.42
N GLY A 747 53.63 -28.44 -11.79
CA GLY A 747 52.73 -27.50 -12.47
C GLY A 747 52.45 -26.23 -11.67
N LEU A 748 51.80 -25.26 -12.31
CA LEU A 748 51.30 -24.05 -11.66
C LEU A 748 49.96 -24.37 -11.00
N PHE A 749 49.92 -24.33 -9.66
CA PHE A 749 48.73 -24.52 -8.87
C PHE A 749 48.06 -23.20 -8.58
N LEU A 750 46.75 -23.21 -8.76
CA LEU A 750 45.91 -22.08 -8.47
C LEU A 750 45.39 -22.23 -7.04
N ASN A 751 45.73 -21.27 -6.17
CA ASN A 751 45.07 -21.17 -4.89
C ASN A 751 43.76 -20.42 -5.09
N GLY A 752 42.67 -21.00 -4.62
CA GLY A 752 41.34 -20.40 -4.57
C GLY A 752 40.66 -20.74 -3.25
N LEU A 753 39.73 -19.89 -2.84
CA LEU A 753 38.78 -20.18 -1.78
C LEU A 753 38.01 -21.45 -2.17
N THR A 754 38.02 -22.46 -1.31
CA THR A 754 37.26 -23.69 -1.59
C THR A 754 35.89 -23.52 -0.97
N THR A 755 34.87 -23.33 -1.80
CA THR A 755 33.49 -23.21 -1.34
C THR A 755 32.91 -24.63 -1.21
N GLY A 756 32.31 -24.95 -0.08
CA GLY A 756 31.37 -26.07 0.05
C GLY A 756 30.03 -25.71 -0.58
N ALA A 757 29.26 -26.71 -1.02
CA ALA A 757 27.91 -26.49 -1.48
C ALA A 757 27.06 -25.87 -0.36
N GLY A 758 26.55 -24.68 -0.64
CA GLY A 758 25.68 -23.95 0.28
C GLY A 758 26.41 -23.04 1.28
N ASP A 759 27.73 -22.83 1.15
CA ASP A 759 28.45 -21.88 1.99
C ASP A 759 28.08 -20.44 1.59
N THR A 760 27.59 -19.65 2.55
CA THR A 760 27.34 -18.22 2.32
C THR A 760 28.65 -17.45 2.50
N THR A 761 28.96 -16.58 1.54
CA THR A 761 30.12 -15.67 1.65
C THR A 761 29.69 -14.23 1.57
N ILE A 762 30.08 -13.45 2.58
CA ILE A 762 29.73 -12.05 2.74
C ILE A 762 31.01 -11.21 2.59
N LEU A 763 30.93 -10.21 1.72
CA LEU A 763 31.94 -9.18 1.57
C LEU A 763 31.53 -7.95 2.38
N ILE A 764 32.47 -7.42 3.15
CA ILE A 764 32.30 -6.20 3.94
C ILE A 764 33.37 -5.20 3.52
N ALA A 765 32.95 -3.98 3.21
CA ALA A 765 33.83 -2.84 3.07
C ALA A 765 33.51 -1.81 4.15
N SER A 766 34.52 -1.29 4.84
CA SER A 766 34.35 -0.33 5.94
C SER A 766 35.30 0.85 5.77
N SER A 767 34.89 2.06 6.14
CA SER A 767 35.78 3.23 6.16
C SER A 767 36.81 3.16 7.31
N LYS A 768 36.60 2.26 8.28
CA LYS A 768 37.42 2.06 9.48
C LYS A 768 37.77 0.58 9.69
N PRO A 769 38.88 0.26 10.37
CA PRO A 769 39.18 -1.11 10.74
C PRO A 769 38.11 -1.69 11.67
N LEU A 770 37.67 -2.92 11.41
CA LEU A 770 36.71 -3.67 12.20
C LEU A 770 37.46 -4.65 13.13
N PRO A 771 37.01 -4.86 14.39
CA PRO A 771 37.65 -5.77 15.33
C PRO A 771 37.29 -7.23 15.05
N LEU A 772 37.42 -7.67 13.80
CA LEU A 772 37.14 -9.04 13.36
C LEU A 772 38.42 -9.91 13.40
N PRO A 773 39.57 -9.47 12.85
CA PRO A 773 40.76 -10.33 12.84
C PRO A 773 41.25 -10.65 14.25
N GLY A 774 41.44 -11.94 14.52
CA GLY A 774 41.90 -12.42 15.83
C GLY A 774 40.80 -12.53 16.91
N ASN A 775 39.54 -12.19 16.59
CA ASN A 775 38.40 -12.41 17.48
C ASN A 775 37.28 -13.18 16.76
N GLN A 776 37.29 -14.50 16.94
CA GLN A 776 36.34 -15.42 16.29
C GLN A 776 34.89 -15.18 16.71
N GLU A 777 34.65 -14.80 17.98
CA GLU A 777 33.31 -14.52 18.49
C GLU A 777 32.72 -13.30 17.78
N ASN A 778 33.52 -12.24 17.62
CA ASN A 778 33.12 -11.05 16.88
C ASN A 778 32.79 -11.37 15.42
N ALA A 779 33.61 -12.20 14.77
CA ALA A 779 33.39 -12.63 13.39
C ALA A 779 32.07 -13.38 13.22
N ASN A 780 31.75 -14.29 14.15
CA ASN A 780 30.51 -15.07 14.14
C ASN A 780 29.28 -14.17 14.29
N VAL A 781 29.29 -13.30 15.31
CA VAL A 781 28.17 -12.36 15.57
C VAL A 781 27.97 -11.42 14.39
N PHE A 782 29.06 -10.88 13.85
CA PHE A 782 29.00 -9.96 12.71
C PHE A 782 28.46 -10.66 11.47
N PHE A 783 28.96 -11.86 11.16
CA PHE A 783 28.50 -12.65 10.02
C PHE A 783 27.00 -12.96 10.12
N GLU A 784 26.53 -13.39 11.29
CA GLU A 784 25.12 -13.71 11.51
C GLU A 784 24.22 -12.48 11.29
N ASN A 785 24.59 -11.33 11.85
CA ASN A 785 23.83 -10.09 11.67
C ASN A 785 23.87 -9.61 10.22
N ALA A 786 25.04 -9.62 9.58
CA ALA A 786 25.18 -9.24 8.17
C ALA A 786 24.38 -10.18 7.26
N ASN A 787 24.41 -11.48 7.54
CA ASN A 787 23.66 -12.48 6.79
C ASN A 787 22.15 -12.27 6.92
N ARG A 788 21.68 -11.98 8.13
CA ARG A 788 20.27 -11.66 8.39
C ARG A 788 19.84 -10.41 7.63
N ILE A 789 20.60 -9.33 7.69
CA ILE A 789 20.31 -8.10 6.94
C ILE A 789 20.26 -8.40 5.43
N LEU A 790 21.25 -9.13 4.91
CA LEU A 790 21.30 -9.50 3.50
C LEU A 790 20.25 -10.55 3.08
N SER A 791 19.60 -11.24 4.03
CA SER A 791 18.52 -12.21 3.74
C SER A 791 17.15 -11.57 3.60
N LEU A 792 16.97 -10.37 4.16
CA LEU A 792 15.73 -9.63 4.09
C LEU A 792 15.53 -8.98 2.71
N ASP A 793 16.56 -8.99 1.85
CA ASP A 793 16.65 -8.03 0.77
C ASP A 793 17.46 -8.55 -0.43
N ARG A 794 16.91 -8.44 -1.66
CA ARG A 794 17.51 -9.00 -2.90
C ARG A 794 18.55 -8.07 -3.54
N PHE A 795 19.52 -7.56 -2.79
CA PHE A 795 20.49 -6.60 -3.31
C PHE A 795 21.71 -7.26 -3.98
N SER A 796 21.59 -7.55 -5.26
CA SER A 796 22.73 -8.01 -6.09
C SER A 796 23.90 -7.01 -6.11
N ARG A 797 23.63 -5.72 -5.84
CA ARG A 797 24.62 -4.63 -5.82
C ARG A 797 25.23 -4.37 -4.44
N GLY A 798 24.86 -5.12 -3.40
CA GLY A 798 25.21 -4.82 -2.02
C GLY A 798 24.49 -3.58 -1.46
N ILE A 799 24.71 -3.33 -0.17
CA ILE A 799 24.07 -2.26 0.61
C ILE A 799 25.02 -1.58 1.54
N GLU A 800 24.81 -0.30 1.78
CA GLU A 800 25.38 0.41 2.91
C GLU A 800 24.45 0.32 4.11
N VAL A 801 24.99 -0.09 5.24
CA VAL A 801 24.28 -0.13 6.52
C VAL A 801 25.12 0.57 7.60
N PRO A 802 24.49 1.25 8.57
CA PRO A 802 25.20 1.73 9.73
C PRO A 802 25.88 0.58 10.46
N ILE A 803 27.16 0.77 10.84
CA ILE A 803 27.95 -0.24 11.55
C ILE A 803 27.26 -0.73 12.83
N SER A 804 26.54 0.16 13.51
CA SER A 804 25.79 -0.11 14.73
C SER A 804 24.63 -1.09 14.54
N GLN A 805 24.08 -1.22 13.32
CA GLN A 805 23.03 -2.19 13.03
C GLN A 805 23.56 -3.62 12.91
N VAL A 806 24.80 -3.77 12.43
CA VAL A 806 25.42 -5.09 12.24
C VAL A 806 26.10 -5.57 13.51
N ALA A 807 26.56 -4.62 14.33
CA ALA A 807 27.51 -4.90 15.38
C ALA A 807 27.30 -4.00 16.62
N PRO A 808 26.08 -3.91 17.18
CA PRO A 808 25.72 -2.91 18.20
C PRO A 808 26.59 -2.98 19.47
N ASN A 809 27.09 -4.17 19.81
CA ASN A 809 27.88 -4.41 21.03
C ASN A 809 29.39 -4.52 20.79
N LEU A 810 29.85 -4.50 19.54
CA LEU A 810 31.24 -4.78 19.18
C LEU A 810 32.14 -3.54 19.22
N PHE A 811 31.54 -2.37 19.20
CA PHE A 811 32.23 -1.10 19.25
C PHE A 811 31.90 -0.39 20.55
N PRO A 812 32.88 0.28 21.19
CA PRO A 812 32.59 1.10 22.34
C PRO A 812 31.60 2.23 21.93
N PRO A 813 30.74 2.70 22.86
CA PRO A 813 29.63 3.61 22.54
C PRO A 813 30.05 4.87 21.79
N ASP A 814 31.28 5.36 22.02
CA ASP A 814 31.87 6.53 21.36
C ASP A 814 32.18 6.34 19.86
N VAL A 815 32.25 5.09 19.40
CA VAL A 815 32.41 4.72 17.98
C VAL A 815 31.06 4.44 17.32
N ASN A 816 30.07 3.95 18.07
CA ASN A 816 28.71 3.68 17.56
C ASN A 816 27.86 4.94 17.35
N ASP A 817 28.22 6.06 18.00
CA ASP A 817 27.39 7.27 18.05
C ASP A 817 27.74 8.36 17.01
N ARG A 818 28.60 8.10 16.02
CA ARG A 818 28.85 9.07 14.94
C ARG A 818 27.92 8.81 13.75
N PRO A 819 26.99 9.73 13.44
CA PRO A 819 26.21 9.65 12.21
C PRO A 819 27.15 9.63 11.00
N GLY A 820 27.13 8.55 10.21
CA GLY A 820 27.90 8.43 8.97
C GLY A 820 28.95 7.30 8.93
N ASP A 821 29.14 6.52 9.98
CA ASP A 821 29.95 5.30 9.91
C ASP A 821 29.16 4.16 9.26
N LEU A 822 29.07 4.23 7.92
CA LEU A 822 28.48 3.20 7.09
C LEU A 822 29.50 2.10 6.79
N ILE A 823 29.01 0.89 6.63
CA ILE A 823 29.72 -0.24 6.04
C ILE A 823 28.93 -0.73 4.84
N TYR A 824 29.63 -1.20 3.82
CA TYR A 824 29.02 -1.83 2.66
C TYR A 824 29.06 -3.34 2.79
N LEU A 825 27.90 -3.99 2.71
CA LEU A 825 27.71 -5.43 2.74
C LEU A 825 27.30 -5.92 1.36
N LYS A 826 27.93 -6.99 0.85
CA LYS A 826 27.48 -7.68 -0.36
C LYS A 826 27.52 -9.18 -0.13
N ARG A 827 26.40 -9.86 -0.38
CA ARG A 827 26.35 -11.32 -0.50
C ARG A 827 26.99 -11.71 -1.84
N LEU A 828 28.06 -12.50 -1.81
CA LEU A 828 28.74 -12.93 -3.03
C LEU A 828 28.12 -14.21 -3.61
N MET A 829 27.67 -15.11 -2.73
CA MET A 829 27.21 -16.46 -3.08
C MET A 829 26.07 -16.84 -2.14
N GLU A 830 25.03 -17.48 -2.68
CA GLU A 830 23.80 -17.81 -1.95
C GLU A 830 23.48 -19.30 -2.03
N LYS A 831 23.02 -19.86 -0.90
CA LYS A 831 22.36 -21.16 -0.87
C LYS A 831 20.88 -20.94 -1.17
N ILE A 832 20.43 -21.33 -2.35
CA ILE A 832 18.98 -21.42 -2.58
C ILE A 832 18.50 -22.68 -1.84
N PRO A 833 17.49 -22.57 -0.94
CA PRO A 833 16.86 -23.74 -0.37
C PRO A 833 16.34 -24.62 -1.50
N THR A 834 16.82 -25.87 -1.56
CA THR A 834 16.24 -26.89 -2.42
C THR A 834 15.02 -27.45 -1.69
N ASP A 835 13.89 -26.75 -1.81
CA ASP A 835 12.56 -27.27 -1.49
C ASP A 835 11.92 -27.89 -2.73
#